data_AF-A0A1H7LA64-F1
#
_entry.id   AF-A0A1H7LA64-F1
#
_cell.length_a   1.000
_cell.length_b   1.000
_cell.length_c   1.000
_cell.angle_alpha   90.00
_cell.angle_beta   90.00
_cell.angle_gamma   90.00
#
_symmetry.space_group_name_H-M   'P 1'
#
loop_
_entity.id
_entity.type
_entity.pdbx_description
1 polymer ?
#
loop_
_entity_poly.entity_id
_entity_poly.type
_entity_poly.pdbx_seq_one_letter_code
_entity_poly.pdbx_strand_id
1 'polypeptide(L)'
;MSETTIGRRRLRVGLLISNPEDEFDNAVCEGAMIAAKHFDVDMFILPGRYIDAQYADKIRTAYEYQYNTVFELAKDKCFDALLVLIGTIGSHLDKKRREEFLKKFSDVPIITLTSQINGYPCITVDNRTGLRQVIKHLIEAHSCFKIGFVSGPMTSDDAVERFEVYKEVLAEYGIEYDENKVAYGNFSKHVKTEVGELLDRCPDLDAIVFSNDQMAIGGYKAMEERNIRPGTDILVTGFDDDPAATDLTPHLTTVAMDSTELGYNALIEAVNYINDGAIQQETISSKIIIRNSCGCTDAASAELSALHNDPKMITEHADDICRTIFNRYRLSNTSIKYRETFADIIKELCSSAESIKQDNDFDPYDIFEKLEETITEDFFEYTDLETLYSTMEYIHSALACTLDTKTEQLRLNSIFVRLYKLISERHIKMNHYKLRSNTLMTWLTNMITRDMLVFDAYDDEAYRSVVDKMKRLHVKASYLYVYDNIVEHHKGMEWKFPDCIKLKAYHNLGKPKLLPPEEQHISPDELLTNKHFIRDRRCTMICMPLFTNEEHYGLLICELEHQYFSFLPSLMVQICAALKMIVVMKNQKIIEKQLNQSLIEIRENNQLLDELSKQDDLTGCLNRRGFFEAARKLIRAEENEGCSAMMIFADLDSLKTINDCFGHEEGDFAICGVAKILSSAFRGGEVIGRLGGDEFVVCVKSDDSLSAAAIRKRIDDISAEFNENEGRDKEFYVHASVGVYPFKCTSDDEIGELLSHADALLYSQKKNKLSVIKSERTKQIRE
;
A
#
# COMPACT_ATOMS: atom_id res chain seq x y z
N MET A 1 -2.12 8.46 44.59
CA MET A 1 -1.71 9.68 43.87
C MET A 1 -0.97 10.58 44.84
N SER A 2 0.36 10.63 44.77
CA SER A 2 1.18 11.61 45.49
C SER A 2 1.59 12.73 44.51
N GLU A 3 1.52 13.95 45.00
CA GLU A 3 1.84 15.19 44.29
C GLU A 3 3.33 15.26 43.93
N THR A 4 3.70 15.01 42.67
CA THR A 4 5.04 15.34 42.15
C THR A 4 5.08 15.58 40.63
N THR A 5 3.95 15.70 39.94
CA THR A 5 3.86 15.85 38.48
C THR A 5 3.73 17.31 38.03
N ILE A 6 4.63 18.17 38.46
CA ILE A 6 4.85 19.48 37.82
C ILE A 6 6.28 19.50 37.30
N GLY A 7 6.47 19.18 36.01
CA GLY A 7 7.68 19.52 35.25
C GLY A 7 8.42 18.43 34.46
N ARG A 8 8.02 17.15 34.48
CA ARG A 8 8.71 16.12 33.66
C ARG A 8 8.09 16.01 32.26
N ARG A 9 8.95 16.04 31.22
CA ARG A 9 8.59 15.69 29.84
C ARG A 9 8.03 14.26 29.82
N ARG A 10 6.93 14.03 29.09
CA ARG A 10 6.40 12.69 28.85
C ARG A 10 7.44 11.83 28.14
N LEU A 11 7.67 10.62 28.67
CA LEU A 11 8.60 9.66 28.08
C LEU A 11 8.05 9.12 26.77
N ARG A 12 8.94 8.81 25.83
CA ARG A 12 8.63 8.21 24.53
C ARG A 12 9.28 6.84 24.42
N VAL A 13 8.46 5.80 24.29
CA VAL A 13 8.95 4.41 24.17
C VAL A 13 8.54 3.84 22.83
N GLY A 14 9.50 3.31 22.08
CA GLY A 14 9.25 2.55 20.85
C GLY A 14 9.09 1.06 21.17
N LEU A 15 8.12 0.39 20.56
CA LEU A 15 7.96 -1.07 20.61
C LEU A 15 8.07 -1.62 19.19
N LEU A 16 9.17 -2.33 18.93
CA LEU A 16 9.40 -3.01 17.66
C LEU A 16 8.79 -4.41 17.77
N ILE A 17 7.87 -4.71 16.85
CA ILE A 17 7.23 -6.03 16.75
C ILE A 17 7.39 -6.58 15.33
N SER A 18 7.12 -7.87 15.18
CA SER A 18 7.05 -8.51 13.88
C SER A 18 5.70 -8.16 13.22
N ASN A 19 4.63 -8.90 13.51
CA ASN A 19 3.36 -8.75 12.84
C ASN A 19 2.23 -8.47 13.84
N PRO A 20 1.58 -7.29 13.82
CA PRO A 20 0.51 -6.95 14.76
C PRO A 20 -0.76 -7.81 14.59
N GLU A 21 -0.85 -8.59 13.52
CA GLU A 21 -1.93 -9.55 13.29
C GLU A 21 -1.70 -10.90 13.99
N ASP A 22 -0.46 -11.20 14.39
CA ASP A 22 -0.14 -12.44 15.09
C ASP A 22 -0.59 -12.30 16.56
N GLU A 23 -1.31 -13.31 17.07
CA GLU A 23 -1.96 -13.26 18.40
C GLU A 23 -0.96 -12.91 19.52
N PHE A 24 0.22 -13.51 19.49
CA PHE A 24 1.29 -13.24 20.45
C PHE A 24 1.76 -11.77 20.42
N ASP A 25 2.14 -11.25 19.25
CA ASP A 25 2.61 -9.87 19.08
C ASP A 25 1.51 -8.85 19.44
N ASN A 26 0.25 -9.15 19.13
CA ASN A 26 -0.92 -8.33 19.48
C ASN A 26 -1.12 -8.27 21.01
N ALA A 27 -1.09 -9.41 21.70
CA ALA A 27 -1.19 -9.47 23.16
C ALA A 27 -0.07 -8.68 23.85
N VAL A 28 1.18 -8.81 23.36
CA VAL A 28 2.31 -8.00 23.86
C VAL A 28 2.06 -6.50 23.65
N CYS A 29 1.56 -6.10 22.47
CA CYS A 29 1.22 -4.69 22.22
C CYS A 29 0.15 -4.20 23.19
N GLU A 30 -0.88 -4.99 23.42
CA GLU A 30 -1.97 -4.65 24.31
C GLU A 30 -1.49 -4.41 25.75
N GLY A 31 -0.69 -5.33 26.29
CA GLY A 31 -0.08 -5.18 27.60
C GLY A 31 0.74 -3.90 27.73
N ALA A 32 1.60 -3.65 26.75
CA ALA A 32 2.43 -2.44 26.70
C ALA A 32 1.59 -1.16 26.57
N MET A 33 0.49 -1.19 25.79
CA MET A 33 -0.45 -0.07 25.66
C MET A 33 -1.16 0.26 26.97
N ILE A 34 -1.48 -0.75 27.78
CA ILE A 34 -2.11 -0.57 29.09
C ILE A 34 -1.12 0.03 30.08
N ALA A 35 0.11 -0.50 30.13
CA ALA A 35 1.18 0.10 30.93
C ALA A 35 1.44 1.56 30.50
N ALA A 36 1.39 1.87 29.20
CA ALA A 36 1.66 3.22 28.72
C ALA A 36 0.60 4.22 29.18
N LYS A 37 -0.66 3.78 29.31
CA LYS A 37 -1.72 4.57 29.93
C LYS A 37 -1.47 4.77 31.44
N HIS A 38 -1.01 3.74 32.16
CA HIS A 38 -0.77 3.82 33.61
C HIS A 38 0.39 4.75 33.98
N PHE A 39 1.48 4.70 33.23
CA PHE A 39 2.70 5.47 33.52
C PHE A 39 2.78 6.80 32.75
N ASP A 40 1.69 7.18 32.07
CA ASP A 40 1.61 8.38 31.22
C ASP A 40 2.76 8.49 30.21
N VAL A 41 2.97 7.43 29.41
CA VAL A 41 4.04 7.31 28.39
C VAL A 41 3.46 7.46 26.99
N ASP A 42 4.14 8.20 26.12
CA ASP A 42 3.86 8.21 24.68
C ASP A 42 4.51 6.98 24.04
N MET A 43 3.69 6.10 23.46
CA MET A 43 4.16 4.82 22.92
C MET A 43 4.07 4.80 21.40
N PHE A 44 5.06 4.20 20.73
CA PHE A 44 5.09 4.06 19.28
C PHE A 44 5.36 2.61 18.89
N ILE A 45 4.38 1.96 18.28
CA ILE A 45 4.47 0.59 17.78
C ILE A 45 5.00 0.63 16.35
N LEU A 46 6.07 -0.14 16.11
CA LEU A 46 6.82 -0.23 14.86
C LEU A 46 6.70 -1.65 14.31
N PRO A 47 5.61 -1.97 13.59
CA PRO A 47 5.36 -3.28 12.99
C PRO A 47 6.20 -3.49 11.74
N GLY A 48 7.42 -3.99 11.93
CA GLY A 48 8.35 -4.16 10.82
C GLY A 48 8.31 -5.54 10.16
N ARG A 49 7.55 -6.50 10.67
CA ARG A 49 7.56 -7.92 10.26
C ARG A 49 8.90 -8.61 10.50
N TYR A 50 8.93 -9.90 10.19
CA TYR A 50 10.08 -10.77 10.37
C TYR A 50 11.24 -10.36 9.45
N ILE A 51 12.47 -10.49 9.91
CA ILE A 51 13.66 -10.24 9.10
C ILE A 51 14.11 -11.55 8.46
N ASP A 52 14.24 -11.56 7.13
CA ASP A 52 14.66 -12.72 6.32
C ASP A 52 13.81 -14.00 6.49
N ALA A 53 12.57 -13.86 6.91
CA ALA A 53 11.64 -14.98 6.96
C ALA A 53 11.43 -15.62 5.58
N GLN A 54 11.23 -16.94 5.60
CA GLN A 54 10.76 -17.72 4.46
C GLN A 54 9.34 -18.16 4.72
N TYR A 55 8.39 -17.53 4.03
CA TYR A 55 6.98 -17.86 4.15
C TYR A 55 6.59 -18.99 3.19
N ALA A 56 5.55 -19.74 3.57
CA ALA A 56 4.98 -20.79 2.74
C ALA A 56 4.38 -20.23 1.43
N ASP A 57 3.63 -19.13 1.50
CA ASP A 57 3.08 -18.44 0.34
C ASP A 57 4.04 -17.37 -0.19
N LYS A 58 5.00 -17.81 -1.01
CA LYS A 58 6.03 -16.92 -1.59
C LYS A 58 5.47 -15.82 -2.49
N ILE A 59 4.29 -16.00 -3.07
CA ILE A 59 3.71 -15.01 -3.99
C ILE A 59 3.14 -13.85 -3.19
N ARG A 60 2.33 -14.14 -2.16
CA ARG A 60 1.71 -13.09 -1.34
C ARG A 60 2.70 -12.36 -0.44
N THR A 61 3.79 -13.02 -0.08
CA THR A 61 4.77 -12.49 0.87
C THR A 61 6.06 -11.96 0.22
N ALA A 62 6.08 -11.84 -1.12
CA ALA A 62 7.26 -11.41 -1.87
C ALA A 62 7.82 -10.06 -1.42
N TYR A 63 6.96 -9.17 -0.89
CA TYR A 63 7.28 -7.79 -0.53
C TYR A 63 7.20 -7.52 0.98
N GLU A 64 7.19 -8.54 1.83
CA GLU A 64 7.06 -8.35 3.29
C GLU A 64 8.23 -7.59 3.91
N TYR A 65 9.42 -7.70 3.30
CA TYR A 65 10.60 -6.96 3.74
C TYR A 65 10.42 -5.44 3.69
N GLN A 66 9.45 -4.92 2.94
CA GLN A 66 9.15 -3.49 2.87
C GLN A 66 8.65 -2.94 4.20
N TYR A 67 8.03 -3.77 5.05
CA TYR A 67 7.65 -3.36 6.40
C TYR A 67 8.87 -3.07 7.27
N ASN A 68 10.01 -3.73 7.04
CA ASN A 68 11.24 -3.53 7.84
C ASN A 68 11.74 -2.07 7.77
N THR A 69 11.37 -1.29 6.74
CA THR A 69 11.78 0.12 6.60
C THR A 69 11.29 0.99 7.76
N VAL A 70 10.21 0.60 8.43
CA VAL A 70 9.67 1.32 9.59
C VAL A 70 10.62 1.28 10.80
N PHE A 71 11.47 0.25 10.91
CA PHE A 71 12.46 0.17 11.98
C PHE A 71 13.49 1.29 11.91
N GLU A 72 13.69 1.92 10.74
CA GLU A 72 14.58 3.06 10.60
C GLU A 72 14.08 4.30 11.37
N LEU A 73 12.77 4.37 11.67
CA LEU A 73 12.22 5.41 12.57
C LEU A 73 12.77 5.25 14.00
N ALA A 74 13.11 4.04 14.44
CA ALA A 74 13.70 3.82 15.77
C ALA A 74 15.15 4.31 15.90
N LYS A 75 15.81 4.70 14.80
CA LYS A 75 17.10 5.40 14.86
C LYS A 75 16.96 6.87 15.27
N ASP A 76 15.75 7.42 15.19
CA ASP A 76 15.47 8.78 15.62
C ASP A 76 15.74 8.92 17.12
N LYS A 77 16.44 10.00 17.50
CA LYS A 77 16.79 10.33 18.90
C LYS A 77 15.59 10.82 19.71
N CYS A 78 14.38 10.69 19.18
CA CYS A 78 13.16 11.07 19.86
C CYS A 78 12.68 10.03 20.90
N PHE A 79 13.21 8.80 20.87
CA PHE A 79 12.89 7.75 21.83
C PHE A 79 13.78 7.78 23.07
N ASP A 80 13.17 7.60 24.24
CA ASP A 80 13.86 7.49 25.53
C ASP A 80 14.25 6.02 25.82
N ALA A 81 13.51 5.04 25.28
CA ALA A 81 13.86 3.63 25.26
C ALA A 81 13.18 2.88 24.11
N LEU A 82 13.74 1.74 23.71
CA LEU A 82 13.19 0.80 22.75
C LEU A 82 12.95 -0.57 23.39
N LEU A 83 11.74 -1.05 23.26
CA LEU A 83 11.38 -2.45 23.48
C LEU A 83 11.47 -3.17 22.14
N VAL A 84 12.22 -4.27 22.08
CA VAL A 84 12.42 -5.02 20.84
C VAL A 84 12.03 -6.47 21.06
N LEU A 85 10.94 -6.90 20.42
CA LEU A 85 10.49 -8.30 20.41
C LEU A 85 11.38 -9.15 19.49
N ILE A 86 12.66 -9.27 19.88
CA ILE A 86 13.71 -9.82 19.03
C ILE A 86 13.57 -11.34 18.83
N GLY A 87 12.93 -12.05 19.78
CA GLY A 87 12.64 -13.47 19.61
C GLY A 87 11.68 -13.77 18.44
N THR A 88 10.75 -12.85 18.13
CA THR A 88 9.86 -12.99 16.97
C THR A 88 10.46 -12.36 15.71
N ILE A 89 10.85 -11.08 15.77
CA ILE A 89 11.44 -10.35 14.63
C ILE A 89 12.66 -11.08 14.04
N GLY A 90 13.51 -11.60 14.92
CA GLY A 90 14.76 -12.27 14.60
C GLY A 90 14.68 -13.80 14.61
N SER A 91 13.49 -14.39 14.59
CA SER A 91 13.28 -15.85 14.68
C SER A 91 14.03 -16.64 13.59
N HIS A 92 14.27 -16.02 12.44
CA HIS A 92 15.02 -16.58 11.30
C HIS A 92 16.47 -16.10 11.21
N LEU A 93 16.91 -15.26 12.13
CA LEU A 93 18.27 -14.73 12.18
C LEU A 93 19.14 -15.55 13.13
N ASP A 94 20.41 -15.73 12.76
CA ASP A 94 21.41 -16.20 13.72
C ASP A 94 21.70 -15.12 14.77
N LYS A 95 22.34 -15.54 15.88
CA LYS A 95 22.66 -14.67 17.01
C LYS A 95 23.49 -13.44 16.62
N LYS A 96 24.45 -13.58 15.70
CA LYS A 96 25.32 -12.48 15.26
C LYS A 96 24.51 -11.43 14.49
N ARG A 97 23.59 -11.86 13.62
CA ARG A 97 22.72 -10.98 12.86
C ARG A 97 21.69 -10.26 13.75
N ARG A 98 21.19 -10.91 14.80
CA ARG A 98 20.37 -10.24 15.84
C ARG A 98 21.16 -9.12 16.52
N GLU A 99 22.40 -9.38 16.92
CA GLU A 99 23.28 -8.36 17.49
C GLU A 99 23.56 -7.21 16.52
N GLU A 100 23.81 -7.49 15.24
CA GLU A 100 23.99 -6.48 14.19
C GLU A 100 22.73 -5.62 13.99
N PHE A 101 21.55 -6.22 14.07
CA PHE A 101 20.28 -5.50 14.01
C PHE A 101 20.13 -4.53 15.19
N LEU A 102 20.35 -4.99 16.43
CA LEU A 102 20.22 -4.14 17.63
C LEU A 102 21.26 -3.02 17.68
N LYS A 103 22.48 -3.26 17.19
CA LYS A 103 23.55 -2.24 17.10
C LYS A 103 23.16 -1.02 16.26
N LYS A 104 22.18 -1.14 15.36
CA LYS A 104 21.67 -0.01 14.58
C LYS A 104 21.04 1.09 15.45
N PHE A 105 20.61 0.76 16.67
CA PHE A 105 19.92 1.65 17.59
C PHE A 105 20.76 1.98 18.84
N SER A 106 22.09 1.91 18.74
CA SER A 106 23.01 2.03 19.90
C SER A 106 22.89 3.33 20.70
N ASP A 107 22.29 4.37 20.12
CA ASP A 107 22.10 5.68 20.75
C ASP A 107 20.90 5.72 21.72
N VAL A 108 20.06 4.68 21.73
CA VAL A 108 18.85 4.58 22.56
C VAL A 108 18.94 3.33 23.43
N PRO A 109 18.57 3.38 24.72
CA PRO A 109 18.43 2.18 25.54
C PRO A 109 17.52 1.12 24.91
N ILE A 110 17.97 -0.14 24.90
CA ILE A 110 17.21 -1.25 24.33
C ILE A 110 16.95 -2.31 25.39
N ILE A 111 15.72 -2.77 25.47
CA ILE A 111 15.31 -3.95 26.23
C ILE A 111 14.79 -4.99 25.23
N THR A 112 15.39 -6.17 25.23
CA THR A 112 14.95 -7.28 24.38
C THR A 112 13.86 -8.07 25.07
N LEU A 113 12.93 -8.61 24.28
CA LEU A 113 11.87 -9.49 24.75
C LEU A 113 12.05 -10.87 24.13
N THR A 114 11.78 -11.91 24.93
CA THR A 114 11.79 -13.35 24.62
C THR A 114 13.11 -13.98 24.17
N SER A 115 14.11 -13.20 23.73
CA SER A 115 15.43 -13.74 23.36
C SER A 115 16.57 -12.91 23.96
N GLN A 116 17.45 -13.58 24.70
CA GLN A 116 18.56 -12.97 25.42
C GLN A 116 19.73 -12.70 24.48
N ILE A 117 20.07 -11.42 24.32
CA ILE A 117 21.24 -10.98 23.56
C ILE A 117 22.30 -10.43 24.51
N ASN A 118 23.57 -10.75 24.26
CA ASN A 118 24.67 -10.31 25.12
C ASN A 118 24.79 -8.78 25.10
N GLY A 119 24.86 -8.16 26.29
CA GLY A 119 24.96 -6.71 26.44
C GLY A 119 23.62 -5.97 26.43
N TYR A 120 22.50 -6.68 26.30
CA TYR A 120 21.16 -6.11 26.37
C TYR A 120 20.36 -6.74 27.52
N PRO A 121 19.69 -5.94 28.35
CA PRO A 121 18.68 -6.42 29.28
C PRO A 121 17.57 -7.16 28.55
N CYS A 122 17.05 -8.24 29.14
CA CYS A 122 16.02 -9.05 28.54
C CYS A 122 14.94 -9.41 29.55
N ILE A 123 13.68 -9.37 29.10
CA ILE A 123 12.56 -9.99 29.80
C ILE A 123 12.24 -11.29 29.06
N THR A 124 12.15 -12.36 29.82
CA THR A 124 12.04 -13.72 29.29
C THR A 124 10.74 -14.37 29.71
N VAL A 125 10.42 -15.46 29.05
CA VAL A 125 9.27 -16.29 29.36
C VAL A 125 9.73 -17.65 29.86
N ASP A 126 8.99 -18.24 30.80
CA ASP A 126 9.29 -19.57 31.29
C ASP A 126 8.84 -20.63 30.29
N ASN A 127 9.73 -20.99 29.36
CA ASN A 127 9.47 -22.07 28.39
C ASN A 127 9.50 -23.47 29.01
N ARG A 128 10.01 -23.63 30.24
CA ARG A 128 10.40 -24.94 30.77
C ARG A 128 9.35 -25.54 31.67
N THR A 129 8.81 -24.77 32.62
CA THR A 129 7.91 -25.30 33.66
C THR A 129 6.65 -25.91 33.08
N GLY A 130 5.88 -25.13 32.31
CA GLY A 130 4.63 -25.59 31.72
C GLY A 130 4.80 -26.72 30.71
N LEU A 131 5.84 -26.66 29.85
CA LEU A 131 6.11 -27.74 28.90
C LEU A 131 6.52 -29.04 29.60
N ARG A 132 7.31 -28.95 30.67
CA ARG A 132 7.64 -30.12 31.49
C ARG A 132 6.37 -30.73 32.11
N GLN A 133 5.47 -29.90 32.63
CA GLN A 133 4.20 -30.35 33.22
C GLN A 133 3.31 -31.05 32.18
N VAL A 134 3.17 -30.51 30.97
CA VAL A 134 2.30 -31.11 29.95
C VAL A 134 2.84 -32.46 29.43
N ILE A 135 4.15 -32.59 29.26
CA ILE A 135 4.76 -33.88 28.86
C ILE A 135 4.63 -34.91 29.98
N LYS A 136 4.87 -34.52 31.24
CA LYS A 136 4.64 -35.39 32.40
C LYS A 136 3.19 -35.84 32.48
N HIS A 137 2.24 -34.94 32.24
CA HIS A 137 0.81 -35.28 32.21
C HIS A 137 0.50 -36.38 31.18
N LEU A 138 1.06 -36.29 29.96
CA LEU A 138 0.88 -37.34 28.93
C LEU A 138 1.44 -38.70 29.40
N ILE A 139 2.60 -38.72 30.06
CA ILE A 139 3.23 -39.96 30.52
C ILE A 139 2.50 -40.53 31.74
N GLU A 140 2.24 -39.72 32.75
CA GLU A 140 1.73 -40.16 34.06
C GLU A 140 0.22 -40.41 34.06
N ALA A 141 -0.56 -39.53 33.44
CA ALA A 141 -2.02 -39.64 33.44
C ALA A 141 -2.53 -40.54 32.30
N HIS A 142 -1.86 -40.52 31.15
CA HIS A 142 -2.33 -41.22 29.94
C HIS A 142 -1.45 -42.38 29.50
N SER A 143 -0.34 -42.64 30.20
CA SER A 143 0.59 -43.73 29.87
C SER A 143 1.12 -43.67 28.44
N CYS A 144 1.37 -42.47 27.91
CA CYS A 144 1.98 -42.27 26.60
C CYS A 144 3.49 -42.47 26.66
N PHE A 145 4.04 -43.31 25.76
CA PHE A 145 5.48 -43.58 25.68
C PHE A 145 6.05 -43.34 24.28
N LYS A 146 5.20 -43.26 23.24
CA LYS A 146 5.56 -42.89 21.87
C LYS A 146 5.10 -41.47 21.60
N ILE A 147 5.84 -40.51 22.15
CA ILE A 147 5.52 -39.10 22.05
C ILE A 147 6.30 -38.50 20.87
N GLY A 148 5.60 -37.83 19.96
CA GLY A 148 6.19 -37.03 18.89
C GLY A 148 6.33 -35.57 19.30
N PHE A 149 7.25 -34.85 18.67
CA PHE A 149 7.47 -33.43 18.96
C PHE A 149 7.53 -32.61 17.67
N VAL A 150 6.76 -31.52 17.63
CA VAL A 150 6.81 -30.55 16.53
C VAL A 150 7.48 -29.30 17.04
N SER A 151 8.76 -29.17 16.70
CA SER A 151 9.61 -28.02 17.07
C SER A 151 9.32 -26.80 16.21
N GLY A 152 9.70 -25.62 16.68
CA GLY A 152 9.82 -24.41 15.85
C GLY A 152 11.14 -24.39 15.06
N PRO A 153 11.49 -23.23 14.46
CA PRO A 153 12.79 -23.04 13.82
C PRO A 153 13.93 -23.21 14.83
N MET A 154 14.96 -24.00 14.48
CA MET A 154 16.16 -24.19 15.32
C MET A 154 17.02 -22.93 15.48
N THR A 155 16.67 -21.86 14.78
CA THR A 155 17.22 -20.52 15.00
C THR A 155 16.56 -19.82 16.19
N SER A 156 15.35 -20.18 16.60
CA SER A 156 14.63 -19.58 17.74
C SER A 156 15.10 -20.15 19.07
N ASP A 157 15.39 -19.27 20.04
CA ASP A 157 15.83 -19.67 21.37
C ASP A 157 14.69 -20.42 22.11
N ASP A 158 13.46 -19.94 22.00
CA ASP A 158 12.26 -20.59 22.58
C ASP A 158 12.06 -22.01 22.03
N ALA A 159 12.20 -22.20 20.71
CA ALA A 159 12.09 -23.52 20.09
C ALA A 159 13.16 -24.49 20.61
N VAL A 160 14.40 -24.01 20.74
CA VAL A 160 15.53 -24.81 21.23
C VAL A 160 15.30 -25.21 22.69
N GLU A 161 14.93 -24.27 23.55
CA GLU A 161 14.65 -24.55 24.96
C GLU A 161 13.50 -25.55 25.14
N ARG A 162 12.40 -25.35 24.41
CA ARG A 162 11.24 -26.26 24.43
C ARG A 162 11.64 -27.67 23.97
N PHE A 163 12.44 -27.79 22.92
CA PHE A 163 12.92 -29.07 22.42
C PHE A 163 13.89 -29.77 23.38
N GLU A 164 14.72 -29.01 24.10
CA GLU A 164 15.58 -29.55 25.17
C GLU A 164 14.76 -30.13 26.32
N VAL A 165 13.73 -29.43 26.77
CA VAL A 165 12.82 -29.90 27.82
C VAL A 165 12.15 -31.21 27.42
N TYR A 166 11.71 -31.33 26.15
CA TYR A 166 11.17 -32.59 25.62
C TYR A 166 12.16 -33.75 25.80
N LYS A 167 13.42 -33.58 25.39
CA LYS A 167 14.46 -34.62 25.54
C LYS A 167 14.74 -34.94 27.01
N GLU A 168 14.80 -33.93 27.87
CA GLU A 168 15.05 -34.10 29.31
C GLU A 168 13.95 -34.90 30.01
N VAL A 169 12.69 -34.62 29.69
CA VAL A 169 11.55 -35.34 30.29
C VAL A 169 11.50 -36.77 29.79
N LEU A 170 11.72 -37.04 28.50
CA LEU A 170 11.81 -38.41 28.01
C LEU A 170 12.91 -39.21 28.73
N ALA A 171 14.09 -38.60 28.92
CA ALA A 171 15.19 -39.23 29.64
C ALA A 171 14.86 -39.50 31.13
N GLU A 172 14.13 -38.59 31.80
CA GLU A 172 13.69 -38.76 33.19
C GLU A 172 12.83 -40.02 33.40
N TYR A 173 11.97 -40.35 32.43
CA TYR A 173 11.09 -41.53 32.48
C TYR A 173 11.67 -42.75 31.74
N GLY A 174 12.93 -42.69 31.32
CA GLY A 174 13.62 -43.80 30.63
C GLY A 174 13.08 -44.08 29.22
N ILE A 175 12.45 -43.11 28.57
CA ILE A 175 11.97 -43.19 27.19
C ILE A 175 13.13 -42.80 26.27
N GLU A 176 13.50 -43.68 25.33
CA GLU A 176 14.57 -43.40 24.37
C GLU A 176 14.13 -42.31 23.38
N TYR A 177 14.98 -41.29 23.23
CA TYR A 177 14.79 -40.24 22.24
C TYR A 177 15.00 -40.80 20.82
N ASP A 178 14.06 -40.49 19.92
CA ASP A 178 14.10 -40.88 18.51
C ASP A 178 13.85 -39.65 17.63
N GLU A 179 14.85 -39.26 16.84
CA GLU A 179 14.79 -38.14 15.90
C GLU A 179 13.67 -38.33 14.86
N ASN A 180 13.30 -39.56 14.51
CA ASN A 180 12.26 -39.79 13.50
C ASN A 180 10.88 -39.30 13.97
N LYS A 181 10.67 -39.21 15.28
CA LYS A 181 9.44 -38.71 15.92
C LYS A 181 9.41 -37.18 16.05
N VAL A 182 10.37 -36.48 15.47
CA VAL A 182 10.47 -35.03 15.50
C VAL A 182 10.13 -34.45 14.12
N ALA A 183 9.39 -33.35 14.10
CA ALA A 183 9.21 -32.48 12.94
C ALA A 183 9.66 -31.06 13.28
N TYR A 184 10.14 -30.33 12.28
CA TYR A 184 10.62 -28.96 12.43
C TYR A 184 9.71 -28.03 11.64
N GLY A 185 8.91 -27.24 12.36
CA GLY A 185 8.00 -26.25 11.81
C GLY A 185 8.57 -24.84 11.87
N ASN A 186 7.69 -23.86 11.67
CA ASN A 186 8.03 -22.44 11.61
C ASN A 186 7.14 -21.55 12.50
N PHE A 187 6.54 -22.14 13.55
CA PHE A 187 5.56 -21.51 14.42
C PHE A 187 4.26 -21.04 13.74
N SER A 188 4.08 -21.29 12.44
CA SER A 188 2.84 -20.95 11.74
C SER A 188 1.89 -22.13 11.64
N LYS A 189 0.61 -21.84 11.40
CA LYS A 189 -0.43 -22.84 11.06
C LYS A 189 -0.21 -23.58 9.74
N HIS A 190 0.82 -23.22 8.98
CA HIS A 190 1.09 -23.78 7.66
C HIS A 190 2.07 -24.97 7.68
N VAL A 191 2.21 -25.65 8.82
CA VAL A 191 3.08 -26.84 9.00
C VAL A 191 2.39 -28.18 8.69
N LYS A 192 1.29 -28.16 7.93
CA LYS A 192 0.48 -29.36 7.64
C LYS A 192 1.32 -30.46 6.98
N THR A 193 2.24 -30.09 6.09
CA THR A 193 3.08 -31.03 5.35
C THR A 193 4.06 -31.73 6.28
N GLU A 194 4.78 -30.96 7.09
CA GLU A 194 5.79 -31.42 8.03
C GLU A 194 5.20 -32.36 9.09
N VAL A 195 4.01 -32.01 9.61
CA VAL A 195 3.28 -32.87 10.56
C VAL A 195 2.72 -34.11 9.86
N GLY A 196 2.24 -33.98 8.62
CA GLY A 196 1.79 -35.12 7.83
C GLY A 196 2.89 -36.14 7.59
N GLU A 197 4.10 -35.69 7.23
CA GLU A 197 5.27 -36.56 7.08
C GLU A 197 5.67 -37.24 8.38
N LEU A 198 5.55 -36.55 9.53
CA LEU A 198 5.77 -37.16 10.85
C LEU A 198 4.77 -38.30 11.11
N LEU A 199 3.48 -38.07 10.86
CA LEU A 199 2.43 -39.07 11.02
C LEU A 199 2.61 -40.26 10.07
N ASP A 200 3.09 -40.02 8.85
CA ASP A 200 3.36 -41.08 7.87
C ASP A 200 4.58 -41.94 8.26
N ARG A 201 5.62 -41.32 8.86
CA ARG A 201 6.80 -42.02 9.37
C ARG A 201 6.51 -42.79 10.66
N CYS A 202 5.69 -42.23 11.54
CA CYS A 202 5.38 -42.74 12.86
C CYS A 202 3.85 -42.81 13.08
N PRO A 203 3.15 -43.77 12.43
CA PRO A 203 1.68 -43.86 12.51
C PRO A 203 1.18 -44.39 13.87
N ASP A 204 2.09 -44.90 14.71
CA ASP A 204 1.80 -45.52 16.00
C ASP A 204 2.13 -44.62 17.20
N LEU A 205 2.22 -43.30 16.99
CA LEU A 205 2.41 -42.32 18.07
C LEU A 205 1.21 -42.32 19.02
N ASP A 206 1.49 -42.24 20.33
CA ASP A 206 0.47 -42.08 21.36
C ASP A 206 0.04 -40.61 21.50
N ALA A 207 1.00 -39.70 21.32
CA ALA A 207 0.78 -38.26 21.51
C ALA A 207 1.73 -37.42 20.64
N ILE A 208 1.34 -36.18 20.36
CA ILE A 208 2.19 -35.16 19.74
C ILE A 208 2.16 -33.88 20.58
N VAL A 209 3.36 -33.38 20.88
CA VAL A 209 3.58 -32.11 21.58
C VAL A 209 4.02 -31.07 20.57
N PHE A 210 3.22 -30.02 20.41
CA PHE A 210 3.52 -28.90 19.53
C PHE A 210 4.19 -27.79 20.33
N SER A 211 5.25 -27.19 19.76
CA SER A 211 5.94 -26.07 20.41
C SER A 211 5.13 -24.78 20.43
N ASN A 212 4.02 -24.68 19.69
CA ASN A 212 3.00 -23.64 19.86
C ASN A 212 1.62 -24.08 19.32
N ASP A 213 0.58 -23.32 19.68
CA ASP A 213 -0.81 -23.61 19.32
C ASP A 213 -1.09 -23.42 17.82
N GLN A 214 -0.43 -22.45 17.17
CA GLN A 214 -0.58 -22.25 15.73
C GLN A 214 -0.16 -23.49 14.93
N MET A 215 0.97 -24.13 15.28
CA MET A 215 1.39 -25.37 14.63
C MET A 215 0.43 -26.54 14.92
N ALA A 216 -0.19 -26.56 16.10
CA ALA A 216 -1.22 -27.56 16.43
C ALA A 216 -2.43 -27.44 15.47
N ILE A 217 -2.84 -26.23 15.06
CA ILE A 217 -3.87 -26.05 14.00
C ILE A 217 -3.47 -26.76 12.71
N GLY A 218 -2.20 -26.63 12.30
CA GLY A 218 -1.65 -27.33 11.14
C GLY A 218 -1.68 -28.85 11.33
N GLY A 219 -1.38 -29.31 12.54
CA GLY A 219 -1.43 -30.72 12.92
C GLY A 219 -2.83 -31.33 12.91
N TYR A 220 -3.83 -30.62 13.43
CA TYR A 220 -5.24 -31.07 13.38
C TYR A 220 -5.69 -31.29 11.93
N LYS A 221 -5.34 -30.39 11.02
CA LYS A 221 -5.63 -30.54 9.58
C LYS A 221 -4.90 -31.75 8.97
N ALA A 222 -3.64 -31.98 9.35
CA ALA A 222 -2.87 -33.12 8.87
C ALA A 222 -3.44 -34.46 9.36
N MET A 223 -3.95 -34.50 10.60
CA MET A 223 -4.66 -35.63 11.20
C MET A 223 -6.01 -35.87 10.53
N GLU A 224 -6.79 -34.82 10.27
CA GLU A 224 -8.07 -34.89 9.57
C GLU A 224 -7.93 -35.53 8.18
N GLU A 225 -6.93 -35.12 7.38
CA GLU A 225 -6.66 -35.71 6.06
C GLU A 225 -6.30 -37.21 6.12
N ARG A 226 -5.87 -37.69 7.29
CA ARG A 226 -5.50 -39.09 7.56
C ARG A 226 -6.59 -39.86 8.32
N ASN A 227 -7.74 -39.24 8.58
CA ASN A 227 -8.81 -39.78 9.43
C ASN A 227 -8.35 -40.16 10.85
N ILE A 228 -7.35 -39.44 11.38
CA ILE A 228 -6.88 -39.58 12.76
C ILE A 228 -7.67 -38.58 13.61
N ARG A 229 -8.25 -39.03 14.72
CA ARG A 229 -9.01 -38.16 15.63
C ARG A 229 -8.10 -37.65 16.77
N PRO A 230 -7.82 -36.33 16.83
CA PRO A 230 -7.08 -35.75 17.93
C PRO A 230 -7.78 -36.03 19.27
N GLY A 231 -7.01 -36.30 20.33
CA GLY A 231 -7.51 -36.59 21.68
C GLY A 231 -8.17 -37.96 21.86
N THR A 232 -8.29 -38.76 20.79
CA THR A 232 -8.78 -40.14 20.87
C THR A 232 -7.78 -41.13 20.28
N ASP A 233 -7.38 -40.93 19.04
CA ASP A 233 -6.43 -41.82 18.35
C ASP A 233 -4.98 -41.39 18.64
N ILE A 234 -4.72 -40.07 18.64
CA ILE A 234 -3.45 -39.47 19.05
C ILE A 234 -3.74 -38.28 19.95
N LEU A 235 -3.12 -38.22 21.12
CA LEU A 235 -3.26 -37.07 22.02
C LEU A 235 -2.47 -35.87 21.49
N VAL A 236 -3.00 -34.67 21.68
CA VAL A 236 -2.38 -33.45 21.14
C VAL A 236 -2.24 -32.40 22.23
N THR A 237 -1.08 -31.78 22.30
CA THR A 237 -0.81 -30.67 23.22
C THR A 237 -0.11 -29.51 22.52
N GLY A 238 -0.29 -28.30 23.01
CA GLY A 238 0.32 -27.08 22.47
C GLY A 238 1.05 -26.23 23.51
N PHE A 239 1.32 -24.99 23.14
CA PHE A 239 1.97 -23.96 23.97
C PHE A 239 1.47 -22.58 23.49
N ASP A 240 1.35 -21.63 24.41
CA ASP A 240 0.91 -20.22 24.28
C ASP A 240 -0.52 -19.95 24.81
N ASP A 241 -1.44 -20.92 24.73
CA ASP A 241 -2.89 -20.76 25.04
C ASP A 241 -3.56 -19.66 24.21
N ASP A 242 -3.26 -19.66 22.91
CA ASP A 242 -3.89 -18.76 21.93
C ASP A 242 -5.41 -18.98 21.93
N PRO A 243 -6.23 -17.95 21.61
CA PRO A 243 -7.69 -18.11 21.48
C PRO A 243 -8.10 -19.28 20.58
N ALA A 244 -7.31 -19.56 19.54
CA ALA A 244 -7.52 -20.68 18.63
C ALA A 244 -7.47 -22.06 19.31
N ALA A 245 -6.84 -22.21 20.49
CA ALA A 245 -6.84 -23.44 21.26
C ALA A 245 -8.27 -23.87 21.65
N THR A 246 -9.15 -22.90 21.90
CA THR A 246 -10.58 -23.12 22.19
C THR A 246 -11.43 -23.28 20.92
N ASP A 247 -10.94 -22.90 19.74
CA ASP A 247 -11.67 -23.13 18.48
C ASP A 247 -11.44 -24.54 17.91
N LEU A 248 -10.35 -25.20 18.31
CA LEU A 248 -10.04 -26.55 17.87
C LEU A 248 -11.03 -27.57 18.44
N THR A 249 -11.33 -28.62 17.65
CA THR A 249 -12.24 -29.70 18.06
C THR A 249 -11.51 -31.05 17.99
N PRO A 250 -11.26 -31.73 19.12
CA PRO A 250 -11.48 -31.27 20.50
C PRO A 250 -10.58 -30.08 20.89
N HIS A 251 -10.98 -29.31 21.90
CA HIS A 251 -10.23 -28.16 22.41
C HIS A 251 -8.82 -28.55 22.85
N LEU A 252 -7.85 -27.70 22.53
CA LEU A 252 -6.44 -27.98 22.70
C LEU A 252 -6.00 -27.80 24.16
N THR A 253 -5.44 -28.86 24.73
CA THR A 253 -4.63 -28.85 25.95
C THR A 253 -3.32 -28.16 25.63
N THR A 254 -2.95 -27.16 26.40
CA THR A 254 -1.83 -26.29 26.04
C THR A 254 -1.13 -25.77 27.29
N VAL A 255 -0.11 -24.94 27.11
CA VAL A 255 0.62 -24.26 28.17
C VAL A 255 0.32 -22.77 28.03
N ALA A 256 -0.42 -22.21 28.98
CA ALA A 256 -0.70 -20.80 29.04
C ALA A 256 0.51 -20.00 29.53
N MET A 257 0.72 -18.89 28.84
CA MET A 257 1.68 -17.85 29.18
C MET A 257 0.98 -16.50 28.96
N ASP A 258 1.05 -15.61 29.95
CA ASP A 258 0.41 -14.29 29.82
C ASP A 258 1.31 -13.36 28.99
N SER A 259 1.16 -13.44 27.67
CA SER A 259 1.87 -12.58 26.69
C SER A 259 1.54 -11.09 26.88
N THR A 260 0.38 -10.80 27.43
CA THR A 260 -0.02 -9.45 27.81
C THR A 260 0.77 -8.96 29.02
N GLU A 261 0.99 -9.82 30.03
CA GLU A 261 1.85 -9.51 31.17
C GLU A 261 3.29 -9.22 30.73
N LEU A 262 3.81 -9.98 29.75
CA LEU A 262 5.12 -9.69 29.13
C LEU A 262 5.20 -8.25 28.59
N GLY A 263 4.21 -7.83 27.79
CA GLY A 263 4.18 -6.47 27.24
C GLY A 263 4.03 -5.38 28.31
N TYR A 264 3.21 -5.65 29.32
CA TYR A 264 2.99 -4.74 30.44
C TYR A 264 4.28 -4.51 31.26
N ASN A 265 4.93 -5.60 31.66
CA ASN A 265 6.17 -5.56 32.45
C ASN A 265 7.33 -4.99 31.63
N ALA A 266 7.39 -5.26 30.32
CA ALA A 266 8.35 -4.65 29.41
C ALA A 266 8.34 -3.13 29.46
N LEU A 267 7.16 -2.52 29.40
CA LEU A 267 7.07 -1.07 29.45
C LEU A 267 7.38 -0.51 30.85
N ILE A 268 7.00 -1.22 31.91
CA ILE A 268 7.38 -0.85 33.28
C ILE A 268 8.89 -0.85 33.43
N GLU A 269 9.56 -1.90 32.99
CA GLU A 269 11.02 -2.01 33.08
C GLU A 269 11.72 -0.98 32.19
N ALA A 270 11.13 -0.58 31.05
CA ALA A 270 11.64 0.58 30.30
C ALA A 270 11.56 1.87 31.12
N VAL A 271 10.43 2.13 31.79
CA VAL A 271 10.27 3.31 32.64
C VAL A 271 11.22 3.26 33.85
N ASN A 272 11.37 2.11 34.50
CA ASN A 272 12.29 1.91 35.62
C ASN A 272 13.74 2.10 35.17
N TYR A 273 14.13 1.50 34.04
CA TYR A 273 15.48 1.64 33.48
C TYR A 273 15.82 3.10 33.18
N ILE A 274 14.90 3.86 32.57
CA ILE A 274 15.11 5.28 32.28
C ILE A 274 15.30 6.10 33.57
N ASN A 275 14.59 5.77 34.64
CA ASN A 275 14.65 6.52 35.91
C ASN A 275 15.84 6.11 36.79
N ASP A 276 16.08 4.80 36.94
CA ASP A 276 16.94 4.22 37.98
C ASP A 276 18.16 3.48 37.41
N GLY A 277 18.23 3.26 36.10
CA GLY A 277 19.37 2.62 35.42
C GLY A 277 19.54 1.12 35.67
N ALA A 278 18.55 0.48 36.28
CA ALA A 278 18.55 -0.96 36.56
C ALA A 278 17.30 -1.62 35.96
N ILE A 279 17.44 -2.88 35.53
CA ILE A 279 16.33 -3.73 35.11
C ILE A 279 16.28 -4.92 36.04
N GLN A 280 15.08 -5.25 36.51
CA GLN A 280 14.82 -6.52 37.16
C GLN A 280 14.64 -7.56 36.05
N GLN A 281 15.51 -8.57 36.02
CA GLN A 281 15.27 -9.73 35.16
C GLN A 281 14.04 -10.45 35.69
N GLU A 282 12.93 -10.24 35.01
CA GLU A 282 11.66 -10.89 35.30
C GLU A 282 11.41 -12.00 34.28
N THR A 283 10.84 -13.11 34.76
CA THR A 283 10.44 -14.25 33.93
C THR A 283 8.94 -14.45 34.11
N ILE A 284 8.20 -14.37 33.01
CA ILE A 284 6.76 -14.62 33.02
C ILE A 284 6.51 -16.13 33.18
N SER A 285 5.79 -16.52 34.23
CA SER A 285 5.54 -17.93 34.55
C SER A 285 4.60 -18.59 33.53
N SER A 286 4.84 -19.84 33.19
CA SER A 286 3.94 -20.67 32.39
C SER A 286 3.18 -21.70 33.23
N LYS A 287 1.97 -22.05 32.81
CA LYS A 287 1.14 -23.07 33.46
C LYS A 287 0.44 -23.96 32.42
N ILE A 288 0.26 -25.23 32.74
CA ILE A 288 -0.57 -26.12 31.92
C ILE A 288 -2.05 -25.71 31.98
N ILE A 289 -2.75 -25.81 30.85
CA ILE A 289 -4.20 -25.71 30.73
C ILE A 289 -4.69 -27.01 30.10
N ILE A 290 -5.35 -27.83 30.91
CA ILE A 290 -5.84 -29.14 30.47
C ILE A 290 -7.22 -28.96 29.82
N ARG A 291 -7.36 -29.48 28.60
CA ARG A 291 -8.63 -29.54 27.85
C ARG A 291 -8.86 -30.95 27.31
N ASN A 292 -9.59 -31.10 26.21
CA ASN A 292 -10.03 -32.41 25.72
C ASN A 292 -9.04 -33.10 24.78
N SER A 293 -8.12 -32.37 24.15
CA SER A 293 -7.17 -32.95 23.18
C SER A 293 -6.12 -33.88 23.81
N CYS A 294 -5.92 -33.85 25.12
CA CYS A 294 -5.13 -34.85 25.84
C CYS A 294 -5.97 -36.07 26.27
N GLY A 295 -7.25 -36.15 25.90
CA GLY A 295 -8.13 -37.26 26.28
C GLY A 295 -8.79 -37.12 27.65
N CYS A 296 -8.48 -36.05 28.41
CA CYS A 296 -9.20 -35.75 29.65
C CYS A 296 -10.64 -35.29 29.37
N THR A 297 -11.58 -35.81 30.16
CA THR A 297 -12.97 -35.32 30.25
C THR A 297 -13.10 -34.43 31.49
N ASP A 298 -13.63 -33.22 31.31
CA ASP A 298 -13.93 -32.23 32.38
C ASP A 298 -12.72 -31.74 33.21
N ALA A 299 -11.60 -31.43 32.56
CA ALA A 299 -10.39 -31.00 33.27
C ALA A 299 -10.51 -29.64 34.00
N ALA A 300 -11.32 -28.71 33.50
CA ALA A 300 -11.62 -27.46 34.20
C ALA A 300 -12.26 -27.72 35.59
N SER A 301 -13.05 -28.79 35.71
CA SER A 301 -13.62 -29.19 36.99
C SER A 301 -12.56 -29.72 37.97
N ALA A 302 -11.49 -30.35 37.49
CA ALA A 302 -10.46 -31.02 38.29
C ALA A 302 -9.50 -30.03 39.00
N GLU A 303 -9.07 -28.95 38.34
CA GLU A 303 -8.25 -27.91 39.00
C GLU A 303 -9.06 -27.13 40.05
N LEU A 304 -10.32 -26.80 39.76
CA LEU A 304 -11.23 -26.12 40.69
C LEU A 304 -11.63 -27.03 41.87
N SER A 305 -11.81 -28.33 41.65
CA SER A 305 -12.10 -29.29 42.74
C SER A 305 -10.87 -29.67 43.56
N ALA A 306 -9.66 -29.58 43.02
CA ALA A 306 -8.42 -29.70 43.79
C ALA A 306 -8.19 -28.50 44.73
N LEU A 307 -8.73 -27.32 44.37
CA LEU A 307 -8.58 -26.11 45.17
C LEU A 307 -9.35 -26.21 46.49
N HIS A 308 -10.65 -26.57 46.53
CA HIS A 308 -11.39 -26.56 47.81
C HIS A 308 -12.55 -27.59 47.82
N ASN A 309 -12.51 -28.52 48.80
CA ASN A 309 -13.53 -29.55 49.03
C ASN A 309 -14.68 -29.13 49.98
N ASP A 310 -14.68 -27.89 50.48
CA ASP A 310 -15.69 -27.41 51.43
C ASP A 310 -16.42 -26.15 50.88
N PRO A 311 -17.74 -26.23 50.62
CA PRO A 311 -18.55 -25.09 50.18
C PRO A 311 -18.52 -23.87 51.09
N LYS A 312 -18.18 -24.02 52.39
CA LYS A 312 -18.02 -22.89 53.32
C LYS A 312 -16.79 -22.04 53.03
N MET A 313 -15.83 -22.58 52.29
CA MET A 313 -14.59 -21.88 51.97
C MET A 313 -14.69 -21.00 50.71
N ILE A 314 -15.78 -21.08 49.93
CA ILE A 314 -15.99 -20.22 48.74
C ILE A 314 -15.94 -18.74 49.11
N THR A 315 -16.59 -18.36 50.21
CA THR A 315 -16.58 -16.98 50.72
C THR A 315 -15.18 -16.53 51.13
N GLU A 316 -14.40 -17.41 51.77
CA GLU A 316 -13.04 -17.12 52.22
C GLU A 316 -12.04 -17.03 51.06
N HIS A 317 -12.29 -17.75 49.97
CA HIS A 317 -11.46 -17.78 48.76
C HIS A 317 -12.03 -17.00 47.57
N ALA A 318 -13.04 -16.15 47.77
CA ALA A 318 -13.65 -15.38 46.69
C ALA A 318 -12.60 -14.57 45.90
N ASP A 319 -11.62 -13.99 46.58
CA ASP A 319 -10.52 -13.25 45.95
C ASP A 319 -9.64 -14.14 45.07
N ASP A 320 -9.34 -15.37 45.51
CA ASP A 320 -8.54 -16.34 44.76
C ASP A 320 -9.30 -16.85 43.53
N ILE A 321 -10.60 -17.11 43.67
CA ILE A 321 -11.49 -17.46 42.56
C ILE A 321 -11.51 -16.32 41.53
N CYS A 322 -11.64 -15.08 41.97
CA CYS A 322 -11.63 -13.91 41.09
C CYS A 322 -10.27 -13.70 40.40
N ARG A 323 -9.14 -14.06 41.03
CA ARG A 323 -7.84 -14.07 40.35
C ARG A 323 -7.77 -15.08 39.21
N THR A 324 -8.52 -16.19 39.30
CA THR A 324 -8.65 -17.16 38.21
C THR A 324 -9.54 -16.62 37.09
N ILE A 325 -10.68 -16.01 37.42
CA ILE A 325 -11.61 -15.43 36.45
C ILE A 325 -10.96 -14.26 35.69
N PHE A 326 -10.39 -13.30 36.41
CA PHE A 326 -9.74 -12.11 35.85
C PHE A 326 -8.22 -12.30 35.83
N ASN A 327 -7.81 -13.33 35.10
CA ASN A 327 -6.42 -13.71 35.00
C ASN A 327 -5.61 -12.83 34.02
N ARG A 328 -6.27 -11.99 33.22
CA ARG A 328 -5.64 -11.04 32.29
C ARG A 328 -5.43 -9.66 32.92
N TYR A 329 -4.34 -8.99 32.56
CA TYR A 329 -3.94 -7.67 33.05
C TYR A 329 -3.97 -7.58 34.58
N ARG A 330 -3.41 -8.58 35.26
CA ARG A 330 -3.51 -8.76 36.74
C ARG A 330 -3.11 -7.54 37.55
N LEU A 331 -2.31 -6.64 37.01
CA LEU A 331 -1.83 -5.43 37.70
C LEU A 331 -2.61 -4.17 37.32
N SER A 332 -3.56 -4.26 36.38
CA SER A 332 -4.37 -3.10 35.99
C SER A 332 -5.39 -2.73 37.06
N ASN A 333 -5.57 -1.42 37.28
CA ASN A 333 -6.59 -0.91 38.20
C ASN A 333 -7.98 -1.42 37.82
N THR A 334 -8.24 -1.62 36.53
CA THR A 334 -9.49 -2.17 36.02
C THR A 334 -9.66 -3.65 36.40
N SER A 335 -8.65 -4.50 36.20
CA SER A 335 -8.69 -5.90 36.63
C SER A 335 -8.79 -6.03 38.16
N ILE A 336 -8.11 -5.17 38.92
CA ILE A 336 -8.28 -5.08 40.39
C ILE A 336 -9.74 -4.78 40.72
N LYS A 337 -10.32 -3.75 40.11
CA LYS A 337 -11.73 -3.37 40.33
C LYS A 337 -12.70 -4.50 39.96
N TYR A 338 -12.52 -5.17 38.81
CA TYR A 338 -13.38 -6.31 38.45
C TYR A 338 -13.26 -7.45 39.45
N ARG A 339 -12.05 -7.77 39.92
CA ARG A 339 -11.86 -8.80 40.96
C ARG A 339 -12.57 -8.43 42.25
N GLU A 340 -12.44 -7.20 42.73
CA GLU A 340 -13.12 -6.73 43.94
C GLU A 340 -14.64 -6.82 43.79
N THR A 341 -15.21 -6.25 42.72
CA THR A 341 -16.66 -6.26 42.50
C THR A 341 -17.22 -7.67 42.31
N PHE A 342 -16.52 -8.53 41.57
CA PHE A 342 -16.99 -9.89 41.32
C PHE A 342 -16.82 -10.79 42.56
N ALA A 343 -15.80 -10.54 43.39
CA ALA A 343 -15.66 -11.23 44.68
C ALA A 343 -16.84 -10.90 45.59
N ASP A 344 -17.32 -9.66 45.58
CA ASP A 344 -18.53 -9.26 46.31
C ASP A 344 -19.79 -9.95 45.77
N ILE A 345 -19.92 -10.09 44.44
CA ILE A 345 -21.00 -10.89 43.82
C ILE A 345 -20.94 -12.35 44.29
N ILE A 346 -19.76 -12.98 44.34
CA ILE A 346 -19.60 -14.36 44.83
C ILE A 346 -20.04 -14.47 46.29
N LYS A 347 -19.65 -13.51 47.15
CA LYS A 347 -20.06 -13.49 48.57
C LYS A 347 -21.58 -13.36 48.72
N GLU A 348 -22.23 -12.55 47.88
CA GLU A 348 -23.69 -12.43 47.87
C GLU A 348 -24.39 -13.69 47.36
N LEU A 349 -23.82 -14.41 46.40
CA LEU A 349 -24.34 -15.72 45.99
C LEU A 349 -24.27 -16.74 47.13
N CYS A 350 -23.20 -16.71 47.92
CA CYS A 350 -23.07 -17.56 49.10
C CYS A 350 -24.13 -17.22 50.16
N SER A 351 -24.33 -15.94 50.47
CA SER A 351 -25.37 -15.51 51.43
C SER A 351 -26.80 -15.78 50.93
N SER A 352 -27.01 -15.76 49.61
CA SER A 352 -28.26 -16.17 48.97
C SER A 352 -28.57 -17.64 49.24
N ALA A 353 -27.57 -18.52 49.08
CA ALA A 353 -27.73 -19.95 49.35
C ALA A 353 -28.06 -20.21 50.83
N GLU A 354 -27.41 -19.50 51.76
CA GLU A 354 -27.74 -19.57 53.19
C GLU A 354 -29.16 -19.11 53.50
N SER A 355 -29.61 -18.01 52.86
CA SER A 355 -30.97 -17.47 53.02
C SER A 355 -32.04 -18.41 52.48
N ILE A 356 -31.77 -19.06 51.33
CA ILE A 356 -32.62 -20.11 50.76
C ILE A 356 -32.75 -21.29 51.72
N LYS A 357 -31.64 -21.72 52.34
CA LYS A 357 -31.65 -22.80 53.33
C LYS A 357 -32.45 -22.47 54.60
N GLN A 358 -32.48 -21.20 54.98
CA GLN A 358 -33.27 -20.71 56.13
C GLN A 358 -34.75 -20.43 55.80
N ASP A 359 -35.16 -20.68 54.55
CA ASP A 359 -36.49 -20.34 54.01
C ASP A 359 -36.87 -18.85 54.19
N ASN A 360 -35.87 -17.98 54.13
CA ASN A 360 -36.09 -16.54 54.13
C ASN A 360 -36.54 -16.07 52.73
N ASP A 361 -37.34 -15.01 52.71
CA ASP A 361 -37.63 -14.29 51.48
C ASP A 361 -36.36 -13.56 51.04
N PHE A 362 -35.82 -13.94 49.89
CA PHE A 362 -34.55 -13.46 49.37
C PHE A 362 -34.76 -12.99 47.94
N ASP A 363 -34.49 -11.71 47.69
CA ASP A 363 -34.57 -11.12 46.35
C ASP A 363 -33.17 -11.03 45.72
N PRO A 364 -32.85 -11.84 44.71
CA PRO A 364 -31.58 -11.77 43.99
C PRO A 364 -31.43 -10.53 43.10
N TYR A 365 -32.35 -9.57 43.13
CA TYR A 365 -32.32 -8.37 42.30
C TYR A 365 -30.99 -7.60 42.39
N ASP A 366 -30.47 -7.39 43.60
CA ASP A 366 -29.22 -6.65 43.84
C ASP A 366 -28.01 -7.33 43.15
N ILE A 367 -27.98 -8.67 43.13
CA ILE A 367 -26.94 -9.45 42.45
C ILE A 367 -26.99 -9.21 40.95
N PHE A 368 -28.18 -9.23 40.36
CA PHE A 368 -28.36 -9.01 38.93
C PHE A 368 -28.03 -7.57 38.54
N GLU A 369 -28.44 -6.58 39.33
CA GLU A 369 -28.12 -5.17 39.10
C GLU A 369 -26.61 -4.95 39.16
N LYS A 370 -25.93 -5.43 40.20
CA LYS A 370 -24.46 -5.35 40.31
C LYS A 370 -23.75 -6.03 39.15
N LEU A 371 -24.20 -7.22 38.75
CA LEU A 371 -23.60 -7.91 37.60
C LEU A 371 -23.80 -7.12 36.30
N GLU A 372 -24.98 -6.54 36.08
CA GLU A 372 -25.26 -5.71 34.91
C GLU A 372 -24.42 -4.43 34.89
N GLU A 373 -24.15 -3.82 36.03
CA GLU A 373 -23.23 -2.67 36.16
C GLU A 373 -21.76 -3.07 35.96
N THR A 374 -21.40 -4.30 36.33
CA THR A 374 -20.03 -4.82 36.22
C THR A 374 -19.68 -5.25 34.80
N ILE A 375 -20.61 -5.88 34.06
CA ILE A 375 -20.39 -6.33 32.68
C ILE A 375 -20.53 -5.13 31.71
N THR A 376 -19.49 -4.31 31.69
CA THR A 376 -19.28 -3.21 30.74
C THR A 376 -18.77 -3.73 29.38
N GLU A 377 -18.61 -2.82 28.40
CA GLU A 377 -18.17 -3.18 27.04
C GLU A 377 -16.80 -3.86 27.00
N ASP A 378 -15.92 -3.53 27.94
CA ASP A 378 -14.55 -4.03 28.06
C ASP A 378 -14.42 -5.23 29.04
N PHE A 379 -15.49 -5.63 29.73
CA PHE A 379 -15.44 -6.70 30.74
C PHE A 379 -14.81 -8.00 30.21
N PHE A 380 -15.23 -8.43 29.01
CA PHE A 380 -14.74 -9.65 28.36
C PHE A 380 -13.32 -9.53 27.77
N GLU A 381 -12.67 -8.37 27.90
CA GLU A 381 -11.25 -8.23 27.59
C GLU A 381 -10.42 -8.84 28.73
N TYR A 382 -10.85 -8.67 29.98
CA TYR A 382 -10.11 -9.04 31.20
C TYR A 382 -10.35 -10.48 31.69
N THR A 383 -11.28 -11.20 31.05
CA THR A 383 -11.63 -12.57 31.42
C THR A 383 -11.86 -13.42 30.18
N ASP A 384 -11.55 -14.70 30.28
CA ASP A 384 -11.91 -15.69 29.28
C ASP A 384 -13.29 -16.30 29.59
N LEU A 385 -14.13 -16.48 28.56
CA LEU A 385 -15.50 -16.98 28.75
C LEU A 385 -15.54 -18.42 29.28
N GLU A 386 -14.63 -19.29 28.82
CA GLU A 386 -14.56 -20.68 29.29
C GLU A 386 -14.21 -20.70 30.78
N THR A 387 -13.21 -19.88 31.16
CA THR A 387 -12.81 -19.74 32.57
C THR A 387 -13.95 -19.17 33.43
N LEU A 388 -14.67 -18.15 32.93
CA LEU A 388 -15.82 -17.57 33.62
C LEU A 388 -16.94 -18.59 33.80
N TYR A 389 -17.34 -19.31 32.74
CA TYR A 389 -18.43 -20.29 32.81
C TYR A 389 -18.06 -21.49 33.68
N SER A 390 -16.87 -22.08 33.51
CA SER A 390 -16.42 -23.21 34.33
C SER A 390 -16.33 -22.86 35.81
N THR A 391 -15.87 -21.65 36.14
CA THR A 391 -15.83 -21.17 37.52
C THR A 391 -17.24 -20.96 38.09
N MET A 392 -18.16 -20.40 37.29
CA MET A 392 -19.56 -20.24 37.68
C MET A 392 -20.26 -21.60 37.89
N GLU A 393 -19.97 -22.60 37.05
CA GLU A 393 -20.49 -23.97 37.19
C GLU A 393 -19.97 -24.65 38.45
N TYR A 394 -18.70 -24.42 38.79
CA TYR A 394 -18.12 -24.87 40.05
C TYR A 394 -18.82 -24.23 41.25
N ILE A 395 -18.98 -22.89 41.28
CA ILE A 395 -19.68 -22.20 42.37
C ILE A 395 -21.11 -22.70 42.50
N HIS A 396 -21.83 -22.86 41.39
CA HIS A 396 -23.18 -23.41 41.38
C HIS A 396 -23.24 -24.81 42.01
N SER A 397 -22.36 -25.70 41.56
CA SER A 397 -22.30 -27.09 42.04
C SER A 397 -21.98 -27.13 43.53
N ALA A 398 -21.01 -26.34 43.98
CA ALA A 398 -20.59 -26.33 45.38
C ALA A 398 -21.67 -25.74 46.30
N LEU A 399 -22.34 -24.67 45.91
CA LEU A 399 -23.47 -24.11 46.66
C LEU A 399 -24.67 -25.06 46.68
N ALA A 400 -24.98 -25.74 45.57
CA ALA A 400 -26.07 -26.71 45.51
C ALA A 400 -25.87 -27.89 46.48
N CYS A 401 -24.62 -28.30 46.73
CA CYS A 401 -24.29 -29.33 47.72
C CYS A 401 -24.58 -28.91 49.17
N THR A 402 -24.75 -27.62 49.46
CA THR A 402 -25.08 -27.13 50.82
C THR A 402 -26.57 -27.18 51.13
N LEU A 403 -27.41 -27.37 50.11
CA LEU A 403 -28.86 -27.33 50.17
C LEU A 403 -29.42 -28.75 50.30
N ASP A 404 -30.41 -28.91 51.18
CA ASP A 404 -30.91 -30.22 51.61
C ASP A 404 -32.11 -30.67 50.75
N THR A 405 -32.89 -29.72 50.22
CA THR A 405 -34.10 -30.03 49.46
C THR A 405 -34.01 -29.70 47.98
N LYS A 406 -34.75 -30.47 47.17
CA LYS A 406 -34.87 -30.23 45.73
C LYS A 406 -35.47 -28.86 45.41
N THR A 407 -36.33 -28.34 46.29
CA THR A 407 -36.94 -27.01 46.13
C THR A 407 -35.92 -25.89 46.33
N GLU A 408 -35.06 -26.00 47.34
CA GLU A 408 -33.93 -25.08 47.57
C GLU A 408 -32.98 -25.09 46.37
N GLN A 409 -32.59 -26.28 45.90
CA GLN A 409 -31.73 -26.42 44.72
C GLN A 409 -32.36 -25.82 43.46
N LEU A 410 -33.67 -25.97 43.26
CA LEU A 410 -34.38 -25.32 42.14
C LEU A 410 -34.39 -23.79 42.24
N ARG A 411 -34.52 -23.23 43.46
CA ARG A 411 -34.41 -21.77 43.70
C ARG A 411 -33.00 -21.28 43.34
N LEU A 412 -31.95 -21.95 43.82
CA LEU A 412 -30.56 -21.60 43.48
C LEU A 412 -30.30 -21.71 41.97
N ASN A 413 -30.70 -22.82 41.35
CA ASN A 413 -30.54 -23.02 39.91
C ASN A 413 -31.24 -21.93 39.09
N SER A 414 -32.40 -21.43 39.54
CA SER A 414 -33.09 -20.33 38.87
C SER A 414 -32.27 -19.01 38.88
N ILE A 415 -31.49 -18.77 39.93
CA ILE A 415 -30.57 -17.63 40.02
C ILE A 415 -29.45 -17.81 39.00
N PHE A 416 -28.77 -18.96 39.01
CA PHE A 416 -27.66 -19.23 38.09
C PHE A 416 -28.08 -19.22 36.62
N VAL A 417 -29.22 -19.83 36.27
CA VAL A 417 -29.77 -19.75 34.90
C VAL A 417 -29.96 -18.30 34.45
N ARG A 418 -30.40 -17.42 35.36
CA ARG A 418 -30.54 -15.99 35.06
C ARG A 418 -29.20 -15.27 34.94
N LEU A 419 -28.20 -15.60 35.78
CA LEU A 419 -26.84 -15.08 35.65
C LEU A 419 -26.21 -15.47 34.30
N TYR A 420 -26.27 -16.76 33.93
CA TYR A 420 -25.78 -17.24 32.64
C TYR A 420 -26.46 -16.55 31.47
N LYS A 421 -27.77 -16.35 31.55
CA LYS A 421 -28.53 -15.61 30.54
C LYS A 421 -28.05 -14.16 30.42
N LEU A 422 -27.84 -13.46 31.54
CA LEU A 422 -27.33 -12.07 31.52
C LEU A 422 -25.93 -11.99 30.91
N ILE A 423 -25.00 -12.84 31.33
CA ILE A 423 -23.64 -12.91 30.78
C ILE A 423 -23.69 -13.19 29.28
N SER A 424 -24.48 -14.17 28.85
CA SER A 424 -24.66 -14.54 27.45
C SER A 424 -25.26 -13.41 26.62
N GLU A 425 -26.33 -12.76 27.10
CA GLU A 425 -26.98 -11.64 26.39
C GLU A 425 -26.03 -10.45 26.21
N ARG A 426 -25.23 -10.14 27.24
CA ARG A 426 -24.21 -9.07 27.19
C ARG A 426 -23.10 -9.43 26.20
N HIS A 427 -22.59 -10.66 26.25
CA HIS A 427 -21.57 -11.13 25.32
C HIS A 427 -22.05 -11.11 23.86
N ILE A 428 -23.27 -11.60 23.59
CA ILE A 428 -23.88 -11.58 22.25
C ILE A 428 -24.03 -10.14 21.74
N LYS A 429 -24.52 -9.22 22.59
CA LYS A 429 -24.63 -7.79 22.22
C LYS A 429 -23.26 -7.18 21.88
N MET A 430 -22.24 -7.47 22.67
CA MET A 430 -20.86 -7.03 22.40
C MET A 430 -20.35 -7.59 21.07
N ASN A 431 -20.51 -8.88 20.81
CA ASN A 431 -20.07 -9.50 19.55
C ASN A 431 -20.83 -8.94 18.35
N HIS A 432 -22.14 -8.70 18.46
CA HIS A 432 -22.90 -8.02 17.41
C HIS A 432 -22.41 -6.60 17.15
N TYR A 433 -22.02 -5.86 18.20
CA TYR A 433 -21.42 -4.55 18.06
C TYR A 433 -20.07 -4.63 17.33
N LYS A 434 -19.17 -5.53 17.77
CA LYS A 434 -17.87 -5.78 17.11
C LYS A 434 -18.06 -6.17 15.63
N LEU A 435 -18.97 -7.09 15.32
CA LEU A 435 -19.24 -7.52 13.93
C LEU A 435 -19.77 -6.37 13.06
N ARG A 436 -20.68 -5.54 13.59
CA ARG A 436 -21.17 -4.34 12.88
C ARG A 436 -20.06 -3.32 12.68
N SER A 437 -19.22 -3.09 13.68
CA SER A 437 -18.04 -2.24 13.59
C SER A 437 -17.12 -2.73 12.47
N ASN A 438 -16.78 -4.02 12.45
CA ASN A 438 -15.94 -4.64 11.42
C ASN A 438 -16.53 -4.49 10.01
N THR A 439 -17.85 -4.63 9.87
CA THR A 439 -18.56 -4.43 8.59
C THR A 439 -18.47 -2.97 8.13
N LEU A 440 -18.69 -2.02 9.05
CA LEU A 440 -18.56 -0.59 8.79
C LEU A 440 -17.11 -0.23 8.41
N MET A 441 -16.12 -0.80 9.10
CA MET A 441 -14.71 -0.62 8.80
C MET A 441 -14.39 -1.05 7.37
N THR A 442 -14.85 -2.23 6.98
CA THR A 442 -14.66 -2.76 5.62
C THR A 442 -15.29 -1.84 4.57
N TRP A 443 -16.52 -1.36 4.82
CA TRP A 443 -17.22 -0.46 3.90
C TRP A 443 -16.51 0.91 3.75
N LEU A 444 -16.12 1.53 4.87
CA LEU A 444 -15.39 2.80 4.89
C LEU A 444 -14.01 2.68 4.22
N THR A 445 -13.33 1.56 4.40
CA THR A 445 -12.02 1.27 3.77
C THR A 445 -12.16 1.24 2.24
N ASN A 446 -13.20 0.61 1.70
CA ASN A 446 -13.48 0.63 0.26
C ASN A 446 -13.84 2.02 -0.28
N MET A 447 -14.40 2.91 0.54
CA MET A 447 -14.67 4.29 0.13
C MET A 447 -13.41 5.11 -0.09
N ILE A 448 -12.28 4.79 0.55
CA ILE A 448 -11.03 5.54 0.41
C ILE A 448 -10.60 5.55 -1.07
N THR A 449 -10.52 4.37 -1.67
CA THR A 449 -10.15 4.18 -3.08
C THR A 449 -11.17 4.82 -4.02
N ARG A 450 -12.47 4.66 -3.72
CA ARG A 450 -13.54 5.25 -4.53
C ARG A 450 -13.52 6.78 -4.51
N ASP A 451 -13.40 7.39 -3.34
CA ASP A 451 -13.40 8.84 -3.21
C ASP A 451 -12.14 9.43 -3.86
N MET A 452 -10.99 8.73 -3.82
CA MET A 452 -9.80 9.12 -4.56
C MET A 452 -9.96 9.11 -6.09
N LEU A 453 -10.80 8.24 -6.66
CA LEU A 453 -11.12 8.25 -8.09
C LEU A 453 -11.95 9.46 -8.52
N VAL A 454 -12.62 10.14 -7.59
CA VAL A 454 -13.48 11.29 -7.88
C VAL A 454 -12.70 12.60 -7.90
N PHE A 455 -11.64 12.71 -7.10
CA PHE A 455 -10.83 13.93 -7.02
C PHE A 455 -9.93 14.08 -8.24
N ASP A 456 -9.68 15.33 -8.62
CA ASP A 456 -8.79 15.62 -9.73
C ASP A 456 -7.31 15.39 -9.34
N ALA A 457 -6.44 15.06 -10.29
CA ALA A 457 -5.08 14.59 -10.00
C ALA A 457 -4.20 15.56 -9.18
N TYR A 458 -4.52 16.85 -9.20
CA TYR A 458 -3.81 17.90 -8.46
C TYR A 458 -4.56 18.40 -7.22
N ASP A 459 -5.70 17.78 -6.90
CA ASP A 459 -6.49 18.15 -5.75
C ASP A 459 -5.97 17.43 -4.51
N ASP A 460 -5.21 18.16 -3.68
CA ASP A 460 -4.71 17.66 -2.40
C ASP A 460 -5.88 17.32 -1.43
N GLU A 461 -7.12 17.69 -1.77
CA GLU A 461 -8.33 17.31 -1.02
C GLU A 461 -8.55 15.79 -0.95
N ALA A 462 -7.99 15.03 -1.90
CA ALA A 462 -7.96 13.56 -1.82
C ALA A 462 -7.30 13.06 -0.53
N TYR A 463 -6.18 13.66 -0.10
CA TYR A 463 -5.49 13.30 1.15
C TYR A 463 -6.33 13.64 2.38
N ARG A 464 -7.03 14.79 2.37
CA ARG A 464 -7.96 15.18 3.44
C ARG A 464 -9.11 14.19 3.56
N SER A 465 -9.60 13.66 2.43
CA SER A 465 -10.64 12.62 2.41
C SER A 465 -10.18 11.33 3.09
N VAL A 466 -8.96 10.85 2.83
CA VAL A 466 -8.39 9.67 3.52
C VAL A 466 -8.43 9.85 5.03
N VAL A 467 -7.89 10.97 5.50
CA VAL A 467 -7.82 11.32 6.92
C VAL A 467 -9.23 11.48 7.53
N ASP A 468 -10.22 11.95 6.77
CA ASP A 468 -11.63 11.97 7.21
C ASP A 468 -12.21 10.56 7.40
N LYS A 469 -11.94 9.63 6.47
CA LYS A 469 -12.38 8.24 6.62
C LYS A 469 -11.70 7.56 7.80
N MET A 470 -10.40 7.76 7.99
CA MET A 470 -9.68 7.25 9.16
C MET A 470 -10.33 7.70 10.46
N LYS A 471 -10.68 8.99 10.58
CA LYS A 471 -11.42 9.49 11.74
C LYS A 471 -12.75 8.74 11.97
N ARG A 472 -13.48 8.42 10.90
CA ARG A 472 -14.74 7.66 10.98
C ARG A 472 -14.51 6.18 11.30
N LEU A 473 -13.32 5.65 11.02
CA LEU A 473 -12.84 4.32 11.38
C LEU A 473 -12.30 4.26 12.82
N HIS A 474 -12.82 5.08 13.74
CA HIS A 474 -12.41 5.14 15.15
C HIS A 474 -10.91 5.41 15.41
N VAL A 475 -10.15 5.84 14.38
CA VAL A 475 -8.78 6.31 14.55
C VAL A 475 -8.83 7.64 15.29
N LYS A 476 -8.12 7.76 16.42
CA LYS A 476 -8.18 8.97 17.28
C LYS A 476 -7.32 10.10 16.72
N ALA A 477 -6.19 9.76 16.13
CA ALA A 477 -5.30 10.67 15.42
C ALA A 477 -4.66 9.97 14.21
N SER A 478 -4.45 10.68 13.11
CA SER A 478 -3.71 10.17 11.95
C SER A 478 -2.92 11.26 11.26
N TYR A 479 -1.76 10.89 10.72
CA TYR A 479 -0.81 11.76 10.03
C TYR A 479 -0.37 11.04 8.76
N LEU A 480 -0.69 11.63 7.61
CA LEU A 480 -0.37 11.06 6.30
C LEU A 480 0.82 11.80 5.69
N TYR A 481 1.98 11.15 5.72
CA TYR A 481 3.21 11.61 5.11
C TYR A 481 3.37 11.00 3.72
N VAL A 482 3.77 11.80 2.75
CA VAL A 482 3.92 11.40 1.35
C VAL A 482 5.29 11.87 0.84
N TYR A 483 5.96 11.03 0.05
CA TYR A 483 7.22 11.38 -0.59
C TYR A 483 6.99 12.18 -1.87
N ASP A 484 7.92 13.08 -2.20
CA ASP A 484 7.83 13.87 -3.43
C ASP A 484 7.98 13.03 -4.70
N ASN A 485 8.85 12.03 -4.63
CA ASN A 485 9.08 11.05 -5.68
C ASN A 485 8.90 9.66 -5.09
N ILE A 486 8.47 8.71 -5.93
CA ILE A 486 8.45 7.29 -5.55
C ILE A 486 9.88 6.88 -5.18
N VAL A 487 10.03 6.22 -4.04
CA VAL A 487 11.31 5.65 -3.59
C VAL A 487 11.25 4.15 -3.82
N GLU A 488 12.09 3.63 -4.71
CA GLU A 488 12.21 2.20 -4.95
C GLU A 488 13.13 1.56 -3.89
N HIS A 489 12.67 0.47 -3.27
CA HIS A 489 13.46 -0.31 -2.33
C HIS A 489 13.42 -1.79 -2.68
N HIS A 490 14.61 -2.37 -2.90
CA HIS A 490 14.76 -3.78 -3.20
C HIS A 490 15.30 -4.55 -2.01
N LYS A 491 14.95 -5.83 -1.92
CA LYS A 491 15.38 -6.73 -0.86
C LYS A 491 16.91 -6.75 -0.73
N GLY A 492 17.40 -6.59 0.51
CA GLY A 492 18.82 -6.58 0.83
C GLY A 492 19.51 -5.21 0.71
N MET A 493 18.82 -4.18 0.22
CA MET A 493 19.32 -2.81 0.30
C MET A 493 19.12 -2.23 1.71
N GLU A 494 19.93 -1.25 2.08
CA GLU A 494 19.68 -0.45 3.29
C GLU A 494 18.64 0.64 2.97
N TRP A 495 17.61 0.76 3.81
CA TRP A 495 16.62 1.82 3.66
C TRP A 495 17.18 3.17 4.13
N LYS A 496 16.92 4.22 3.37
CA LYS A 496 17.19 5.60 3.76
C LYS A 496 15.96 6.43 3.44
N PHE A 497 15.50 7.21 4.43
CA PHE A 497 14.43 8.15 4.19
C PHE A 497 14.86 9.22 3.17
N PRO A 498 13.95 9.63 2.27
CA PRO A 498 14.25 10.72 1.34
C PRO A 498 14.39 12.05 2.08
N ASP A 499 15.21 12.95 1.55
CA ASP A 499 15.51 14.26 2.16
C ASP A 499 14.27 15.16 2.33
N CYS A 500 13.21 14.91 1.54
CA CYS A 500 11.97 15.66 1.57
C CYS A 500 10.78 14.73 1.80
N ILE A 501 10.08 14.92 2.92
CA ILE A 501 8.85 14.23 3.26
C ILE A 501 7.77 15.29 3.49
N LYS A 502 6.58 15.09 2.92
CA LYS A 502 5.47 16.02 3.03
C LYS A 502 4.36 15.49 3.92
N LEU A 503 4.05 16.18 5.02
CA LEU A 503 2.82 15.95 5.76
C LEU A 503 1.66 16.59 5.00
N LYS A 504 0.85 15.79 4.30
CA LYS A 504 -0.25 16.28 3.48
C LYS A 504 -1.47 16.65 4.32
N ALA A 505 -1.94 15.68 5.11
CA ALA A 505 -3.15 15.83 5.90
C ALA A 505 -3.00 15.13 7.25
N TYR A 506 -3.70 15.65 8.25
CA TYR A 506 -3.73 15.06 9.59
C TYR A 506 -5.02 15.37 10.34
N HIS A 507 -5.33 14.57 11.36
CA HIS A 507 -6.31 14.92 12.38
C HIS A 507 -5.83 14.47 13.77
N ASN A 508 -6.29 15.16 14.81
CA ASN A 508 -6.13 14.75 16.20
C ASN A 508 -7.44 15.10 16.93
N LEU A 509 -8.36 14.14 17.05
CA LEU A 509 -9.74 14.26 17.60
C LEU A 509 -10.67 15.30 16.90
N GLY A 510 -10.12 16.37 16.34
CA GLY A 510 -10.79 17.43 15.60
C GLY A 510 -11.09 17.08 14.15
N LYS A 511 -11.47 18.09 13.35
CA LYS A 511 -11.70 17.90 11.91
C LYS A 511 -10.39 17.62 11.18
N PRO A 512 -10.40 16.79 10.12
CA PRO A 512 -9.26 16.64 9.22
C PRO A 512 -8.77 17.98 8.70
N LYS A 513 -7.46 18.19 8.74
CA LYS A 513 -6.79 19.39 8.25
C LYS A 513 -5.89 19.00 7.09
N LEU A 514 -6.00 19.74 6.00
CA LEU A 514 -5.03 19.74 4.92
C LEU A 514 -3.99 20.83 5.23
N LEU A 515 -2.70 20.50 5.16
CA LEU A 515 -1.64 21.49 5.38
C LEU A 515 -1.37 22.28 4.10
N PRO A 516 -1.15 23.61 4.21
CA PRO A 516 -0.80 24.42 3.05
C PRO A 516 0.63 24.08 2.59
N PRO A 517 0.95 24.17 1.28
CA PRO A 517 2.22 23.69 0.71
C PRO A 517 3.50 24.16 1.42
N GLU A 518 3.51 25.39 1.93
CA GLU A 518 4.61 26.00 2.67
C GLU A 518 4.91 25.34 4.03
N GLU A 519 3.92 24.67 4.64
CA GLU A 519 4.06 23.96 5.92
C GLU A 519 4.17 22.44 5.77
N GLN A 520 4.03 21.91 4.55
CA GLN A 520 4.01 20.46 4.32
C GLN A 520 5.38 19.81 4.53
N HIS A 521 6.49 20.53 4.33
CA HIS A 521 7.83 19.96 4.37
C HIS A 521 8.25 19.65 5.80
N ILE A 522 8.49 18.37 6.09
CA ILE A 522 8.93 17.85 7.39
C ILE A 522 10.26 17.12 7.21
N SER A 523 11.23 17.41 8.07
CA SER A 523 12.50 16.68 8.10
C SER A 523 12.26 15.21 8.51
N PRO A 524 12.98 14.23 7.93
CA PRO A 524 12.93 12.84 8.40
C PRO A 524 13.18 12.69 9.90
N ASP A 525 14.06 13.52 10.48
CA ASP A 525 14.38 13.51 11.92
C ASP A 525 13.28 14.16 12.80
N GLU A 526 12.24 14.73 12.19
CA GLU A 526 11.17 15.44 12.89
C GLU A 526 9.77 14.79 12.69
N LEU A 527 9.71 13.60 12.09
CA LEU A 527 8.44 12.92 11.78
C LEU A 527 7.56 12.70 13.02
N LEU A 528 8.18 12.44 14.18
CA LEU A 528 7.49 12.18 15.46
C LEU A 528 7.54 13.39 16.42
N THR A 529 8.18 14.50 16.02
CA THR A 529 8.44 15.65 16.90
C THR A 529 8.00 16.99 16.29
N ASN A 530 7.57 17.06 15.04
CA ASN A 530 7.19 18.31 14.37
C ASN A 530 6.06 19.08 15.09
N LYS A 531 5.85 20.34 14.69
CA LYS A 531 4.88 21.26 15.30
C LYS A 531 3.41 20.82 15.18
N HIS A 532 3.07 19.99 14.19
CA HIS A 532 1.71 19.50 13.98
C HIS A 532 1.42 18.21 14.72
N PHE A 533 2.47 17.48 15.10
CA PHE A 533 2.39 16.25 15.87
C PHE A 533 1.86 16.51 17.28
N ILE A 534 1.22 15.51 17.86
CA ILE A 534 0.56 15.61 19.16
C ILE A 534 1.55 15.90 20.29
N ARG A 535 1.17 16.80 21.22
CA ARG A 535 2.00 17.20 22.38
C ARG A 535 1.19 17.46 23.66
N ASP A 536 -0.11 17.67 23.54
CA ASP A 536 -1.03 18.10 24.59
C ASP A 536 -1.61 16.94 25.41
N ARG A 537 -1.63 15.73 24.86
CA ARG A 537 -2.10 14.51 25.53
C ARG A 537 -1.22 13.30 25.22
N ARG A 538 -1.32 12.29 26.08
CA ARG A 538 -0.71 10.98 25.88
C ARG A 538 -1.31 10.27 24.67
N CYS A 539 -0.46 9.55 23.93
CA CYS A 539 -0.85 8.80 22.74
C CYS A 539 -0.15 7.44 22.64
N THR A 540 -0.78 6.52 21.91
CA THR A 540 -0.14 5.29 21.43
C THR A 540 -0.28 5.27 19.92
N MET A 541 0.82 5.43 19.21
CA MET A 541 0.85 5.51 17.75
C MET A 541 1.32 4.19 17.16
N ILE A 542 0.76 3.80 16.02
CA ILE A 542 1.32 2.77 15.15
C ILE A 542 1.85 3.44 13.88
N CYS A 543 3.07 3.07 13.48
CA CYS A 543 3.73 3.63 12.29
C CYS A 543 3.75 2.58 11.19
N MET A 544 3.40 2.93 9.97
CA MET A 544 3.34 1.97 8.86
C MET A 544 3.90 2.58 7.58
N PRO A 545 4.75 1.86 6.84
CA PRO A 545 5.22 2.28 5.53
C PRO A 545 4.14 2.08 4.47
N LEU A 546 3.95 3.08 3.62
CA LEU A 546 2.97 3.04 2.53
C LEU A 546 3.70 2.65 1.24
N PHE A 547 3.53 1.41 0.79
CA PHE A 547 4.20 0.88 -0.39
C PHE A 547 3.30 -0.02 -1.26
N THR A 548 3.72 -0.28 -2.49
CA THR A 548 3.18 -1.32 -3.37
C THR A 548 4.34 -1.95 -4.14
N ASN A 549 4.54 -3.26 -3.98
CA ASN A 549 5.71 -3.97 -4.47
C ASN A 549 7.02 -3.33 -3.96
N GLU A 550 7.87 -2.81 -4.84
CA GLU A 550 9.10 -2.07 -4.50
C GLU A 550 8.93 -0.56 -4.35
N GLU A 551 7.77 -0.02 -4.69
CA GLU A 551 7.51 1.42 -4.73
C GLU A 551 6.99 1.91 -3.37
N HIS A 552 7.73 2.80 -2.69
CA HIS A 552 7.25 3.51 -1.49
C HIS A 552 6.67 4.87 -1.83
N TYR A 553 5.53 5.18 -1.22
CA TYR A 553 4.78 6.42 -1.37
C TYR A 553 4.85 7.32 -0.14
N GLY A 554 5.14 6.79 1.05
CA GLY A 554 5.21 7.58 2.27
C GLY A 554 5.06 6.78 3.55
N LEU A 555 4.55 7.42 4.60
CA LEU A 555 4.31 6.85 5.93
C LEU A 555 2.92 7.22 6.43
N LEU A 556 2.27 6.27 7.08
CA LEU A 556 1.06 6.52 7.87
C LEU A 556 1.40 6.34 9.35
N ILE A 557 1.15 7.37 10.15
CA ILE A 557 1.25 7.28 11.61
C ILE A 557 -0.14 7.56 12.18
N CYS A 558 -0.68 6.63 12.97
CA CYS A 558 -2.02 6.78 13.52
C CYS A 558 -2.19 6.18 14.92
N GLU A 559 -3.20 6.65 15.65
CA GLU A 559 -3.58 6.12 16.97
C GLU A 559 -4.79 5.20 16.81
N LEU A 560 -4.53 3.90 16.97
CA LEU A 560 -5.50 2.82 16.81
C LEU A 560 -5.42 1.86 18.02
N GLU A 561 -6.55 1.32 18.44
CA GLU A 561 -6.59 0.30 19.50
C GLU A 561 -6.24 -1.09 18.93
N HIS A 562 -5.59 -1.94 19.74
CA HIS A 562 -5.08 -3.25 19.35
C HIS A 562 -6.16 -4.18 18.76
N GLN A 563 -7.40 -4.09 19.26
CA GLN A 563 -8.57 -4.82 18.72
C GLN A 563 -8.85 -4.56 17.23
N TYR A 564 -8.29 -3.47 16.66
CA TYR A 564 -8.44 -3.12 15.25
C TYR A 564 -7.19 -3.42 14.40
N PHE A 565 -6.15 -4.06 14.95
CA PHE A 565 -4.92 -4.35 14.20
C PHE A 565 -5.15 -5.26 13.00
N SER A 566 -6.10 -6.20 13.08
CA SER A 566 -6.50 -7.07 11.97
C SER A 566 -7.04 -6.30 10.74
N PHE A 567 -7.45 -5.03 10.88
CA PHE A 567 -7.90 -4.19 9.76
C PHE A 567 -6.77 -3.47 9.05
N LEU A 568 -5.59 -3.35 9.68
CA LEU A 568 -4.47 -2.56 9.16
C LEU A 568 -4.04 -2.98 7.76
N PRO A 569 -3.87 -4.27 7.42
CA PRO A 569 -3.43 -4.65 6.08
C PRO A 569 -4.43 -4.22 5.01
N SER A 570 -5.73 -4.41 5.27
CA SER A 570 -6.79 -4.00 4.35
C SER A 570 -6.81 -2.48 4.14
N LEU A 571 -6.68 -1.72 5.24
CA LEU A 571 -6.59 -0.26 5.20
C LEU A 571 -5.37 0.21 4.41
N MET A 572 -4.20 -0.37 4.68
CA MET A 572 -2.95 -0.04 4.01
C MET A 572 -3.01 -0.31 2.51
N VAL A 573 -3.54 -1.47 2.09
CA VAL A 573 -3.73 -1.78 0.66
C VAL A 573 -4.62 -0.73 -0.01
N GLN A 574 -5.72 -0.30 0.61
CA GLN A 574 -6.58 0.73 0.02
C GLN A 574 -5.88 2.09 -0.05
N ILE A 575 -5.18 2.52 1.01
CA ILE A 575 -4.46 3.80 0.99
C ILE A 575 -3.34 3.77 -0.07
N CYS A 576 -2.55 2.70 -0.14
CA CYS A 576 -1.49 2.56 -1.13
C CYS A 576 -2.03 2.52 -2.57
N ALA A 577 -3.11 1.78 -2.83
CA ALA A 577 -3.77 1.78 -4.14
C ALA A 577 -4.23 3.19 -4.52
N ALA A 578 -4.78 3.91 -3.55
CA ALA A 578 -5.27 5.27 -3.75
C ALA A 578 -4.11 6.26 -4.04
N LEU A 579 -3.01 6.17 -3.30
CA LEU A 579 -1.78 6.94 -3.57
C LEU A 579 -1.18 6.61 -4.95
N LYS A 580 -1.12 5.33 -5.32
CA LYS A 580 -0.65 4.89 -6.64
C LYS A 580 -1.51 5.48 -7.76
N MET A 581 -2.83 5.51 -7.59
CA MET A 581 -3.74 6.14 -8.55
C MET A 581 -3.49 7.65 -8.69
N ILE A 582 -3.27 8.38 -7.59
CA ILE A 582 -2.90 9.81 -7.66
C ILE A 582 -1.63 9.98 -8.50
N VAL A 583 -0.60 9.16 -8.25
CA VAL A 583 0.66 9.24 -9.01
C VAL A 583 0.43 8.94 -10.49
N VAL A 584 -0.30 7.87 -10.82
CA VAL A 584 -0.64 7.50 -12.20
C VAL A 584 -1.44 8.60 -12.90
N MET A 585 -2.43 9.19 -12.25
CA MET A 585 -3.25 10.27 -12.82
C MET A 585 -2.44 11.55 -13.05
N LYS A 586 -1.51 11.90 -12.14
CA LYS A 586 -0.59 13.03 -12.34
C LYS A 586 0.31 12.80 -13.55
N ASN A 587 0.90 11.61 -13.67
CA ASN A 587 1.73 11.24 -14.81
C ASN A 587 0.93 11.25 -16.12
N GLN A 588 -0.30 10.73 -16.11
CA GLN A 588 -1.18 10.76 -17.27
C GLN A 588 -1.45 12.19 -17.75
N LYS A 589 -1.73 13.14 -16.84
CA LYS A 589 -1.93 14.55 -17.21
C LYS A 589 -0.67 15.22 -17.76
N ILE A 590 0.50 14.89 -17.22
CA ILE A 590 1.77 15.40 -17.73
C ILE A 590 2.00 14.90 -19.16
N ILE A 591 1.79 13.59 -19.40
CA ILE A 591 1.91 12.97 -20.71
C ILE A 591 0.88 13.57 -21.68
N GLU A 592 -0.37 13.76 -21.27
CA GLU A 592 -1.40 14.38 -22.10
C GLU A 592 -1.01 15.80 -22.54
N LYS A 593 -0.46 16.61 -21.62
CA LYS A 593 0.04 17.95 -21.93
C LYS A 593 1.21 17.91 -22.92
N GLN A 594 2.17 17.00 -22.72
CA GLN A 594 3.31 16.81 -23.63
C GLN A 594 2.86 16.34 -25.02
N LEU A 595 1.89 15.42 -25.08
CA LEU A 595 1.31 14.92 -26.31
C LEU A 595 0.59 16.04 -27.09
N ASN A 596 -0.23 16.83 -26.42
CA ASN A 596 -0.92 17.96 -27.04
C ASN A 596 0.06 19.00 -27.59
N GLN A 597 1.12 19.30 -26.85
CA GLN A 597 2.19 20.19 -27.32
C GLN A 597 2.88 19.62 -28.58
N SER A 598 3.25 18.34 -28.55
CA SER A 598 3.88 17.66 -29.69
C SER A 598 2.96 17.63 -30.93
N LEU A 599 1.65 17.46 -30.73
CA LEU A 599 0.67 17.48 -31.83
C LEU A 599 0.56 18.86 -32.48
N ILE A 600 0.68 19.94 -31.71
CA ILE A 600 0.71 21.31 -32.24
C ILE A 600 1.98 21.50 -33.08
N GLU A 601 3.15 21.14 -32.56
CA GLU A 601 4.43 21.27 -33.28
C GLU A 601 4.46 20.46 -34.59
N ILE A 602 3.92 19.23 -34.58
CA ILE A 602 3.80 18.41 -35.80
C ILE A 602 2.88 19.07 -36.82
N ARG A 603 1.77 19.68 -36.39
CA ARG A 603 0.85 20.39 -37.31
C ARG A 603 1.52 21.60 -37.94
N GLU A 604 2.24 22.40 -37.14
CA GLU A 604 2.98 23.58 -37.62
C GLU A 604 4.08 23.16 -38.62
N ASN A 605 4.86 22.13 -38.29
CA ASN A 605 5.90 21.61 -39.20
C ASN A 605 5.31 21.03 -40.49
N ASN A 606 4.20 20.30 -40.41
CA ASN A 606 3.53 19.78 -41.60
C ASN A 606 2.97 20.91 -42.49
N GLN A 607 2.45 21.99 -41.89
CA GLN A 607 2.02 23.17 -42.65
C GLN A 607 3.22 23.82 -43.35
N LEU A 608 4.33 24.03 -42.64
CA LEU A 608 5.55 24.59 -43.22
C LEU A 608 6.11 23.71 -44.35
N LEU A 609 6.12 22.38 -44.17
CA LEU A 609 6.55 21.43 -45.20
C LEU A 609 5.62 21.46 -46.42
N ASP A 610 4.31 21.58 -46.22
CA ASP A 610 3.34 21.71 -47.32
C ASP A 610 3.54 23.04 -48.08
N GLU A 611 3.87 24.13 -47.39
CA GLU A 611 4.21 25.42 -48.02
C GLU A 611 5.52 25.34 -48.82
N LEU A 612 6.59 24.81 -48.23
CA LEU A 612 7.88 24.64 -48.90
C LEU A 612 7.79 23.68 -50.09
N SER A 613 6.97 22.62 -49.98
CA SER A 613 6.74 21.66 -51.06
C SER A 613 6.01 22.24 -52.28
N LYS A 614 5.48 23.48 -52.21
CA LYS A 614 4.74 24.13 -53.31
C LYS A 614 5.53 25.14 -54.11
N GLN A 615 6.77 25.45 -53.72
CA GLN A 615 7.62 26.42 -54.41
C GLN A 615 8.70 25.72 -55.26
N ASP A 616 9.17 26.40 -56.30
CA ASP A 616 10.32 26.01 -57.12
C ASP A 616 11.59 26.62 -56.50
N ASP A 617 12.55 25.79 -56.10
CA ASP A 617 13.73 26.20 -55.34
C ASP A 617 14.61 27.24 -56.07
N LEU A 618 14.60 27.25 -57.40
CA LEU A 618 15.43 28.15 -58.20
C LEU A 618 14.78 29.53 -58.38
N THR A 619 13.48 29.58 -58.65
CA THR A 619 12.79 30.81 -59.05
C THR A 619 11.95 31.46 -57.96
N GLY A 620 11.60 30.71 -56.90
CA GLY A 620 10.64 31.14 -55.88
C GLY A 620 9.19 31.22 -56.34
N CYS A 621 8.90 30.93 -57.62
CA CYS A 621 7.54 30.76 -58.12
C CYS A 621 6.93 29.45 -57.59
N LEU A 622 5.61 29.25 -57.77
CA LEU A 622 5.02 27.96 -57.43
C LEU A 622 5.59 26.86 -58.34
N ASN A 623 5.88 25.69 -57.81
CA ASN A 623 6.19 24.54 -58.66
C ASN A 623 4.91 23.99 -59.30
N ARG A 624 5.05 22.97 -60.16
CA ARG A 624 3.90 22.31 -60.81
C ARG A 624 2.76 21.96 -59.86
N ARG A 625 3.03 21.43 -58.67
CA ARG A 625 1.97 21.09 -57.71
C ARG A 625 1.33 22.35 -57.12
N GLY A 626 2.14 23.30 -56.65
CA GLY A 626 1.67 24.55 -56.08
C GLY A 626 0.80 25.36 -57.04
N PHE A 627 1.18 25.43 -58.32
CA PHE A 627 0.43 26.14 -59.35
C PHE A 627 -0.96 25.54 -59.56
N PHE A 628 -1.06 24.21 -59.74
CA PHE A 628 -2.35 23.57 -60.00
C PHE A 628 -3.31 23.73 -58.81
N GLU A 629 -2.82 23.64 -57.57
CA GLU A 629 -3.65 23.88 -56.38
C GLU A 629 -4.13 25.33 -56.31
N ALA A 630 -3.22 26.31 -56.49
CA ALA A 630 -3.56 27.73 -56.40
C ALA A 630 -4.45 28.20 -57.56
N ALA A 631 -4.20 27.76 -58.79
CA ALA A 631 -5.04 28.06 -59.94
C ALA A 631 -6.44 27.45 -59.79
N ARG A 632 -6.55 26.22 -59.25
CA ARG A 632 -7.86 25.59 -58.96
C ARG A 632 -8.64 26.42 -57.96
N LYS A 633 -7.99 26.90 -56.91
CA LYS A 633 -8.60 27.74 -55.88
C LYS A 633 -9.06 29.08 -56.45
N LEU A 634 -8.27 29.70 -57.34
CA LEU A 634 -8.64 30.96 -58.00
C LEU A 634 -9.87 30.78 -58.91
N ILE A 635 -9.87 29.74 -59.74
CA ILE A 635 -10.95 29.49 -60.72
C ILE A 635 -12.26 29.09 -60.02
N ARG A 636 -12.19 28.24 -58.98
CA ARG A 636 -13.39 27.68 -58.30
C ARG A 636 -13.89 28.49 -57.11
N ALA A 637 -13.30 29.64 -56.80
CA ALA A 637 -13.83 30.49 -55.75
C ALA A 637 -15.21 31.02 -56.15
N GLU A 638 -16.22 30.93 -55.27
CA GLU A 638 -17.60 31.35 -55.56
C GLU A 638 -17.68 32.80 -56.07
N GLU A 639 -16.81 33.68 -55.56
CA GLU A 639 -16.69 35.09 -55.96
C GLU A 639 -16.14 35.30 -57.38
N ASN A 640 -15.54 34.27 -58.00
CA ASN A 640 -14.96 34.33 -59.33
C ASN A 640 -15.81 33.63 -60.40
N GLU A 641 -16.91 32.97 -60.04
CA GLU A 641 -17.79 32.31 -61.01
C GLU A 641 -18.27 33.31 -62.07
N GLY A 642 -18.07 32.99 -63.36
CA GLY A 642 -18.41 33.85 -64.50
C GLY A 642 -17.48 35.04 -64.73
N CYS A 643 -16.48 35.28 -63.88
CA CYS A 643 -15.46 36.32 -64.10
C CYS A 643 -14.51 35.94 -65.23
N SER A 644 -14.06 36.94 -66.00
CA SER A 644 -13.05 36.74 -67.03
C SER A 644 -11.67 36.51 -66.40
N ALA A 645 -10.94 35.54 -66.94
CA ALA A 645 -9.59 35.16 -66.51
C ALA A 645 -8.75 34.78 -67.72
N MET A 646 -7.43 34.74 -67.55
CA MET A 646 -6.50 34.31 -68.58
C MET A 646 -5.56 33.23 -68.06
N MET A 647 -5.40 32.19 -68.87
CA MET A 647 -4.36 31.18 -68.69
C MET A 647 -3.23 31.47 -69.65
N ILE A 648 -2.03 31.56 -69.13
CA ILE A 648 -0.85 31.98 -69.85
C ILE A 648 0.20 30.88 -69.73
N PHE A 649 0.76 30.47 -70.87
CA PHE A 649 1.87 29.54 -70.92
C PHE A 649 3.07 30.27 -71.51
N ALA A 650 4.15 30.40 -70.74
CA ALA A 650 5.35 31.10 -71.11
C ALA A 650 6.53 30.11 -71.19
N ASP A 651 7.41 30.31 -72.15
CA ASP A 651 8.58 29.46 -72.35
C ASP A 651 9.79 30.34 -72.67
N LEU A 652 10.89 30.12 -71.93
CA LEU A 652 12.14 30.83 -72.13
C LEU A 652 12.78 30.42 -73.47
N ASP A 653 12.96 31.38 -74.36
CA ASP A 653 13.49 31.10 -75.68
C ASP A 653 14.97 30.70 -75.62
N SER A 654 15.31 29.55 -76.24
CA SER A 654 16.68 29.08 -76.46
C SER A 654 17.51 28.78 -75.19
N LEU A 655 16.88 28.35 -74.09
CA LEU A 655 17.58 27.95 -72.86
C LEU A 655 18.71 26.94 -73.10
N LYS A 656 18.48 25.92 -73.97
CA LYS A 656 19.51 24.94 -74.32
C LYS A 656 20.74 25.60 -74.94
N THR A 657 20.54 26.55 -75.86
CA THR A 657 21.63 27.29 -76.49
C THR A 657 22.40 28.14 -75.49
N ILE A 658 21.70 28.76 -74.52
CA ILE A 658 22.33 29.52 -73.43
C ILE A 658 23.20 28.59 -72.58
N ASN A 659 22.66 27.45 -72.16
CA ASN A 659 23.40 26.45 -71.37
C ASN A 659 24.63 25.90 -72.13
N ASP A 660 24.45 25.54 -73.40
CA ASP A 660 25.51 24.94 -74.22
C ASP A 660 26.65 25.95 -74.53
N CYS A 661 26.34 27.25 -74.60
CA CYS A 661 27.32 28.30 -74.92
C CYS A 661 27.96 28.96 -73.68
N PHE A 662 27.20 29.14 -72.60
CA PHE A 662 27.58 29.99 -71.46
C PHE A 662 27.55 29.27 -70.10
N GLY A 663 27.13 28.00 -70.07
CA GLY A 663 27.08 27.18 -68.87
C GLY A 663 25.75 27.29 -68.12
N HIS A 664 25.53 26.34 -67.20
CA HIS A 664 24.26 26.20 -66.48
C HIS A 664 23.95 27.35 -65.51
N GLU A 665 24.96 27.99 -64.90
CA GLU A 665 24.76 29.16 -64.04
C GLU A 665 24.12 30.34 -64.80
N GLU A 666 24.47 30.52 -66.08
CA GLU A 666 23.90 31.54 -66.95
C GLU A 666 22.49 31.17 -67.44
N GLY A 667 22.21 29.87 -67.59
CA GLY A 667 20.86 29.36 -67.78
C GLY A 667 19.96 29.60 -66.57
N ASP A 668 20.46 29.35 -65.37
CA ASP A 668 19.77 29.63 -64.11
C ASP A 668 19.46 31.12 -63.96
N PHE A 669 20.39 32.00 -64.33
CA PHE A 669 20.14 33.44 -64.41
C PHE A 669 19.00 33.78 -65.38
N ALA A 670 18.98 33.17 -66.57
CA ALA A 670 17.93 33.41 -67.56
C ALA A 670 16.55 32.94 -67.05
N ILE A 671 16.50 31.78 -66.38
CA ILE A 671 15.29 31.21 -65.78
C ILE A 671 14.75 32.13 -64.66
N CYS A 672 15.62 32.58 -63.75
CA CYS A 672 15.27 33.56 -62.71
C CYS A 672 14.83 34.90 -63.30
N GLY A 673 15.42 35.31 -64.43
CA GLY A 673 15.03 36.50 -65.17
C GLY A 673 13.59 36.41 -65.68
N VAL A 674 13.20 35.29 -66.29
CA VAL A 674 11.80 35.09 -66.75
C VAL A 674 10.82 35.10 -65.59
N ALA A 675 11.16 34.46 -64.46
CA ALA A 675 10.32 34.51 -63.26
C ALA A 675 10.07 35.95 -62.77
N LYS A 676 11.11 36.80 -62.73
CA LYS A 676 11.01 38.22 -62.38
C LYS A 676 10.20 39.03 -63.40
N ILE A 677 10.41 38.78 -64.70
CA ILE A 677 9.68 39.43 -65.79
C ILE A 677 8.18 39.14 -65.64
N LEU A 678 7.81 37.86 -65.46
CA LEU A 678 6.42 37.46 -65.26
C LEU A 678 5.84 38.08 -63.99
N SER A 679 6.56 38.04 -62.87
CA SER A 679 6.10 38.67 -61.62
C SER A 679 5.92 40.19 -61.72
N SER A 680 6.70 40.88 -62.56
CA SER A 680 6.56 42.33 -62.78
C SER A 680 5.46 42.68 -63.79
N ALA A 681 5.14 41.73 -64.69
CA ALA A 681 4.11 41.87 -65.71
C ALA A 681 2.68 41.80 -65.14
N PHE A 682 2.51 41.30 -63.92
CA PHE A 682 1.22 41.24 -63.23
C PHE A 682 1.35 42.01 -61.90
N ARG A 683 0.32 42.75 -61.50
CA ARG A 683 0.38 43.74 -60.39
C ARG A 683 -0.49 43.32 -59.20
N GLY A 684 -0.42 42.04 -58.84
CA GLY A 684 -1.10 41.43 -57.70
C GLY A 684 -2.41 40.74 -58.06
N GLY A 685 -2.59 39.51 -57.54
CA GLY A 685 -3.76 38.66 -57.76
C GLY A 685 -3.55 37.50 -58.73
N GLU A 686 -2.36 37.38 -59.32
CA GLU A 686 -1.96 36.29 -60.21
C GLU A 686 -1.38 35.07 -59.46
N VAL A 687 -1.52 33.90 -60.08
CA VAL A 687 -0.86 32.66 -59.68
C VAL A 687 0.21 32.37 -60.72
N ILE A 688 1.49 32.47 -60.35
CA ILE A 688 2.64 32.19 -61.24
C ILE A 688 3.29 30.89 -60.78
N GLY A 689 3.57 30.00 -61.73
CA GLY A 689 4.34 28.79 -61.45
C GLY A 689 5.29 28.38 -62.57
N ARG A 690 6.26 27.53 -62.21
CA ARG A 690 7.19 26.87 -63.13
C ARG A 690 6.85 25.38 -63.18
N LEU A 691 6.56 24.86 -64.38
CA LEU A 691 6.21 23.45 -64.56
C LEU A 691 7.43 22.54 -64.65
N GLY A 692 8.56 23.08 -65.13
CA GLY A 692 9.86 22.44 -65.24
C GLY A 692 10.69 23.07 -66.37
N GLY A 693 12.02 22.92 -66.34
CA GLY A 693 12.88 23.42 -67.41
C GLY A 693 12.74 24.94 -67.64
N ASP A 694 12.38 25.31 -68.87
CA ASP A 694 12.09 26.65 -69.38
C ASP A 694 10.59 27.04 -69.34
N GLU A 695 9.70 26.17 -68.85
CA GLU A 695 8.25 26.34 -68.92
C GLU A 695 7.66 26.99 -67.67
N PHE A 696 6.95 28.11 -67.88
CA PHE A 696 6.24 28.89 -66.88
C PHE A 696 4.76 29.01 -67.22
N VAL A 697 3.94 29.20 -66.19
CA VAL A 697 2.50 29.33 -66.30
C VAL A 697 1.99 30.44 -65.40
N VAL A 698 1.00 31.18 -65.89
CA VAL A 698 0.34 32.23 -65.11
C VAL A 698 -1.18 32.11 -65.26
N CYS A 699 -1.89 32.13 -64.14
CA CYS A 699 -3.34 32.27 -64.10
C CYS A 699 -3.68 33.60 -63.44
N VAL A 700 -4.39 34.46 -64.15
CA VAL A 700 -4.69 35.82 -63.67
C VAL A 700 -6.13 36.19 -63.97
N LYS A 701 -6.78 36.86 -63.01
CA LYS A 701 -8.10 37.47 -63.22
C LYS A 701 -7.96 38.63 -64.20
N SER A 702 -8.83 38.70 -65.19
CA SER A 702 -8.79 39.74 -66.23
C SER A 702 -10.05 40.58 -66.20
N ASP A 703 -9.87 41.88 -66.40
CA ASP A 703 -10.97 42.73 -66.82
C ASP A 703 -11.23 42.52 -68.32
N ASP A 704 -12.47 42.63 -68.78
CA ASP A 704 -12.86 42.46 -70.19
C ASP A 704 -12.16 43.46 -71.16
N SER A 705 -11.40 44.43 -70.64
CA SER A 705 -10.64 45.42 -71.40
C SER A 705 -9.20 45.01 -71.75
N LEU A 706 -8.65 43.99 -71.08
CA LEU A 706 -7.30 43.49 -71.34
C LEU A 706 -7.31 42.49 -72.50
N SER A 707 -6.63 42.82 -73.61
CA SER A 707 -6.47 41.89 -74.73
C SER A 707 -5.22 41.04 -74.58
N ALA A 708 -5.24 39.82 -75.12
CA ALA A 708 -4.07 38.94 -75.19
C ALA A 708 -2.84 39.62 -75.84
N ALA A 709 -3.05 40.54 -76.79
CA ALA A 709 -1.99 41.32 -77.42
C ALA A 709 -1.37 42.34 -76.47
N ALA A 710 -2.16 42.95 -75.58
CA ALA A 710 -1.66 43.92 -74.60
C ALA A 710 -0.77 43.24 -73.55
N ILE A 711 -1.12 42.04 -73.08
CA ILE A 711 -0.30 41.27 -72.13
C ILE A 711 1.02 40.85 -72.78
N ARG A 712 0.99 40.36 -74.02
CA ARG A 712 2.21 40.01 -74.76
C ARG A 712 3.15 41.20 -74.89
N LYS A 713 2.62 42.35 -75.34
CA LYS A 713 3.41 43.58 -75.46
C LYS A 713 4.00 44.00 -74.11
N ARG A 714 3.23 43.88 -73.03
CA ARG A 714 3.71 44.21 -71.68
C ARG A 714 4.87 43.30 -71.23
N ILE A 715 4.78 42.00 -71.49
CA ILE A 715 5.87 41.05 -71.19
C ILE A 715 7.09 41.34 -72.05
N ASP A 716 6.91 41.66 -73.34
CA ASP A 716 8.01 42.04 -74.24
C ASP A 716 8.69 43.34 -73.77
N ASP A 717 7.92 44.37 -73.38
CA ASP A 717 8.43 45.65 -72.88
C ASP A 717 9.23 45.47 -71.56
N ILE A 718 8.72 44.65 -70.63
CA ILE A 718 9.42 44.34 -69.37
C ILE A 718 10.64 43.46 -69.61
N SER A 719 10.58 42.54 -70.58
CA SER A 719 11.75 41.75 -70.99
C SER A 719 12.84 42.65 -71.55
N ALA A 720 12.49 43.67 -72.34
CA ALA A 720 13.45 44.66 -72.83
C ALA A 720 14.08 45.46 -71.68
N GLU A 721 13.26 45.94 -70.74
CA GLU A 721 13.74 46.65 -69.54
C GLU A 721 14.67 45.78 -68.68
N PHE A 722 14.31 44.51 -68.45
CA PHE A 722 15.15 43.56 -67.72
C PHE A 722 16.51 43.36 -68.42
N ASN A 723 16.50 43.23 -69.74
CA ASN A 723 17.71 43.05 -70.54
C ASN A 723 18.61 44.29 -70.62
N GLU A 724 18.05 45.50 -70.52
CA GLU A 724 18.80 46.77 -70.48
C GLU A 724 19.40 47.05 -69.09
N ASN A 725 18.79 46.48 -68.05
CA ASN A 725 19.18 46.65 -66.65
C ASN A 725 19.96 45.43 -66.13
N GLU A 726 19.27 44.46 -65.54
CA GLU A 726 19.87 43.29 -64.88
C GLU A 726 20.59 42.35 -65.87
N GLY A 727 20.08 42.22 -67.10
CA GLY A 727 20.66 41.41 -68.18
C GLY A 727 21.67 42.16 -69.05
N ARG A 728 22.08 43.39 -68.69
CA ARG A 728 22.93 44.25 -69.54
C ARG A 728 24.26 43.60 -69.89
N ASP A 729 24.91 43.01 -68.89
CA ASP A 729 26.25 42.43 -68.99
C ASP A 729 26.23 40.99 -69.54
N LYS A 730 25.05 40.46 -69.91
CA LYS A 730 24.90 39.12 -70.50
C LYS A 730 24.97 39.16 -72.02
N GLU A 731 25.57 38.14 -72.63
CA GLU A 731 25.72 38.01 -74.10
C GLU A 731 24.47 37.45 -74.82
N PHE A 732 23.37 37.30 -74.09
CA PHE A 732 22.08 36.84 -74.61
C PHE A 732 20.96 37.75 -74.09
N TYR A 733 19.80 37.69 -74.74
CA TYR A 733 18.58 38.31 -74.24
C TYR A 733 17.73 37.27 -73.48
N VAL A 734 17.21 37.65 -72.32
CA VAL A 734 16.17 36.89 -71.63
C VAL A 734 14.84 37.29 -72.24
N HIS A 735 14.21 36.36 -72.96
CA HIS A 735 12.94 36.59 -73.63
C HIS A 735 12.05 35.36 -73.45
N ALA A 736 10.77 35.58 -73.16
CA ALA A 736 9.78 34.52 -73.04
C ALA A 736 8.79 34.58 -74.21
N SER A 737 8.62 33.47 -74.92
CA SER A 737 7.47 33.27 -75.80
C SER A 737 6.26 32.96 -74.93
N VAL A 738 5.07 33.51 -75.26
CA VAL A 738 3.91 33.47 -74.35
C VAL A 738 2.61 33.17 -75.09
N GLY A 739 1.99 32.01 -74.85
CA GLY A 739 0.61 31.72 -75.22
C GLY A 739 -0.37 32.31 -74.20
N VAL A 740 -1.44 32.98 -74.65
CA VAL A 740 -2.45 33.61 -73.77
C VAL A 740 -3.84 33.15 -74.21
N TYR A 741 -4.52 32.40 -73.35
CA TYR A 741 -5.88 31.89 -73.57
C TYR A 741 -6.87 32.56 -72.60
N PRO A 742 -7.77 33.44 -73.09
CA PRO A 742 -8.82 34.02 -72.26
C PRO A 742 -9.97 33.02 -72.07
N PHE A 743 -10.50 32.93 -70.85
CA PHE A 743 -11.64 32.09 -70.48
C PHE A 743 -12.51 32.78 -69.43
N LYS A 744 -13.67 32.22 -69.12
CA LYS A 744 -14.49 32.63 -67.97
C LYS A 744 -14.45 31.53 -66.94
N CYS A 745 -14.18 31.88 -65.68
CA CYS A 745 -14.09 30.90 -64.61
C CYS A 745 -15.44 30.18 -64.42
N THR A 746 -15.42 28.87 -64.53
CA THR A 746 -16.54 27.99 -64.17
C THR A 746 -16.08 26.86 -63.28
N SER A 747 -16.96 26.40 -62.40
CA SER A 747 -16.64 25.29 -61.47
C SER A 747 -16.23 23.97 -62.16
N ASP A 748 -16.67 23.76 -63.41
CA ASP A 748 -16.38 22.57 -64.24
C ASP A 748 -15.05 22.67 -65.02
N ASP A 749 -14.36 23.82 -65.01
CA ASP A 749 -13.12 23.99 -65.78
C ASP A 749 -11.99 23.07 -65.27
N GLU A 750 -11.40 22.32 -66.20
CA GLU A 750 -10.19 21.55 -65.96
C GLU A 750 -8.93 22.36 -66.34
N ILE A 751 -8.04 22.60 -65.37
CA ILE A 751 -6.80 23.36 -65.57
C ILE A 751 -5.93 22.78 -66.70
N GLY A 752 -5.92 21.45 -66.86
CA GLY A 752 -5.17 20.78 -67.92
C GLY A 752 -5.63 21.18 -69.33
N GLU A 753 -6.94 21.37 -69.54
CA GLU A 753 -7.49 21.82 -70.81
C GLU A 753 -7.15 23.29 -71.08
N LEU A 754 -7.28 24.15 -70.06
CA LEU A 754 -6.93 25.58 -70.17
C LEU A 754 -5.44 25.76 -70.51
N LEU A 755 -4.56 24.99 -69.87
CA LEU A 755 -3.12 24.98 -70.17
C LEU A 755 -2.84 24.48 -71.59
N SER A 756 -3.53 23.42 -72.03
CA SER A 756 -3.35 22.88 -73.39
C SER A 756 -3.74 23.89 -74.48
N HIS A 757 -4.81 24.67 -74.25
CA HIS A 757 -5.17 25.76 -75.15
C HIS A 757 -4.13 26.90 -75.17
N ALA A 758 -3.59 27.27 -74.00
CA ALA A 758 -2.54 28.28 -73.91
C ALA A 758 -1.24 27.81 -74.60
N ASP A 759 -0.85 26.54 -74.43
CA ASP A 759 0.31 25.93 -75.09
C ASP A 759 0.15 25.86 -76.62
N ALA A 760 -1.03 25.50 -77.13
CA ALA A 760 -1.29 25.53 -78.57
C ALA A 760 -1.10 26.95 -79.16
N LEU A 761 -1.49 27.99 -78.42
CA LEU A 761 -1.28 29.38 -78.80
C LEU A 761 0.20 29.80 -78.70
N LEU A 762 0.94 29.28 -77.71
CA LEU A 762 2.39 29.46 -77.61
C LEU A 762 3.11 28.85 -78.82
N TYR A 763 2.78 27.60 -79.17
CA TYR A 763 3.37 26.90 -80.31
C TYR A 763 3.16 27.65 -81.63
N SER A 764 1.98 28.27 -81.82
CA SER A 764 1.70 29.12 -82.97
C SER A 764 2.57 30.37 -83.04
N GLN A 765 2.98 30.92 -81.88
CA GLN A 765 3.84 32.09 -81.78
C GLN A 765 5.31 31.74 -82.02
N LYS A 766 5.79 30.61 -81.48
CA LYS A 766 7.19 30.16 -81.64
C LYS A 766 7.60 29.94 -83.10
N LYS A 767 6.65 29.69 -84.01
CA LYS A 767 6.92 29.57 -85.46
C LYS A 767 7.47 30.85 -86.12
N ASN A 768 7.45 32.00 -85.44
CA ASN A 768 7.76 33.31 -86.04
C ASN A 768 8.92 34.12 -85.38
N LYS A 769 9.82 33.54 -84.55
CA LYS A 769 10.90 34.34 -83.91
C LYS A 769 12.35 33.87 -84.14
N LEU A 770 13.25 34.85 -83.99
CA LEU A 770 14.66 34.97 -84.40
C LEU A 770 15.65 34.65 -83.24
N SER A 771 16.94 34.52 -83.58
CA SER A 771 18.08 34.23 -82.70
C SER A 771 18.18 35.14 -81.46
N VAL A 772 18.43 34.55 -80.28
CA VAL A 772 18.44 35.20 -78.96
C VAL A 772 19.85 35.63 -78.48
N ILE A 773 20.89 35.33 -79.26
CA ILE A 773 22.30 35.67 -78.94
C ILE A 773 22.62 37.09 -79.41
N LYS A 774 23.21 37.92 -78.54
CA LYS A 774 23.75 39.25 -78.87
C LYS A 774 25.07 39.09 -79.62
N SER A 775 25.05 38.87 -80.93
CA SER A 775 26.30 38.51 -81.61
C SER A 775 27.21 39.69 -81.96
N GLU A 776 28.49 39.54 -81.60
CA GLU A 776 29.62 39.70 -82.54
C GLU A 776 30.32 38.36 -82.89
N ARG A 777 29.74 37.20 -82.55
CA ARG A 777 30.30 35.87 -82.88
C ARG A 777 29.34 34.91 -83.61
N THR A 778 28.54 35.39 -84.56
CA THR A 778 27.67 34.57 -85.43
C THR A 778 28.39 33.70 -86.47
N LYS A 779 29.70 33.43 -86.34
CA LYS A 779 30.50 32.78 -87.39
C LYS A 779 31.07 31.38 -87.07
N GLN A 780 30.64 30.73 -85.99
CA GLN A 780 31.16 29.39 -85.64
C GLN A 780 30.12 28.30 -85.31
N ILE A 781 28.81 28.55 -85.46
CA ILE A 781 27.75 27.52 -85.21
C ILE A 781 26.86 27.33 -86.46
N ARG A 782 27.46 27.40 -87.65
CA ARG A 782 26.86 26.89 -88.89
C ARG A 782 27.92 26.07 -89.64
N GLU A 783 28.20 24.89 -89.11
CA GLU A 783 28.62 23.70 -89.86
C GLU A 783 27.93 22.47 -89.26
#